data_AF-A0A7X9HQK9-F1
#
_entry.id   AF-A0A7X9HQK9-F1
#
_cell.length_a   1.000
_cell.length_b   1.000
_cell.length_c   1.000
_cell.angle_alpha   90.00
_cell.angle_beta   90.00
_cell.angle_gamma   90.00
#
_symmetry.space_group_name_H-M   'P 1'
#
loop_
_entity.id
_entity.type
_entity.pdbx_description
1 polymer ?
#
loop_
_entity_poly.entity_id
_entity_poly.type
_entity_poly.pdbx_seq_one_letter_code
_entity_poly.pdbx_strand_id
1 'polypeptide(L)'
;MRIKILFLDKKNLLLPIVILAFIISGLAEPVVKNSLVENWNQTLIERVIRNENKVVEILNKKIQKLVEVKKDLVKSLKAELPEKNNTQNCFYNLSDSKLSPFNIQINDSASKPVCWNSEQIFDDEDFETFKDDLGQVHFLRNDLATYLYVVDTLTAGESIYFITVGQEIEKHFRLDSKNYTFENFTDYLSKLISTNIKIDYNRSASKSLDGRQHSFFLLNNFNNKIGVATFDKPSLDISVKELEDNFKVIQSILILLIYLSIGILGVKYYNRIKSKNIQFILLLIYVGVFRIFLFYTGIPSSYLHNELTDPSNFSSSFAFGIVRSPLDFFITMLSLIVVITIGYNRFNSFYATKDKKKNSLKFVFIFLVASLLIFILYRSVGASLRSVVFDSTIRYFKEFSLIPSPAIFLMDLNILLLGFCTILLSILLLKWILYELPIKKINITTILILYFVFQILGWIFDSFQVQPQGNLLIRILFITLLFLITYLTINKSHKTIYYIYYGFASAILVVNLFVYYNSELERESLRTVAYDLTRRNQNIYEFILYQTLLESKNNEYFLNYGEGEINYSAVAFEIWNKSLLFRENIPSSISIYNSAKELLGNFSSYDNKTKENIAQYIKDVDGNPKIYREKEIYNSNELFIGVTGLEGNGSPGKILVATALFNDYNLGEETLPKFLTVTREGMTSATEYENLKIFVFSHNELINSFGGLKLNSNEAQELLTDQSDNQSEKWKRKRLNPLFPDFGGYGMRQGCCPFRMPPNQRCLAP
;
A
#
# COMPACT_ATOMS: atom_id res chain seq x y z
N MET A 1 -18.06 -54.47 14.17
CA MET A 1 -19.51 -54.28 13.94
C MET A 1 -19.94 -52.79 13.93
N ARG A 2 -19.35 -51.86 14.70
CA ARG A 2 -19.73 -50.43 14.70
C ARG A 2 -19.26 -49.61 13.47
N ILE A 3 -18.21 -50.04 12.75
CA ILE A 3 -17.75 -49.35 11.53
C ILE A 3 -18.72 -49.55 10.36
N LYS A 4 -19.36 -50.73 10.24
CA LYS A 4 -20.37 -51.00 9.19
C LYS A 4 -21.59 -50.06 9.28
N ILE A 5 -21.97 -49.62 10.48
CA ILE A 5 -23.12 -48.72 10.69
C ILE A 5 -22.82 -47.29 10.21
N LEU A 6 -21.54 -46.88 10.17
CA LEU A 6 -21.11 -45.58 9.65
C LEU A 6 -21.27 -45.49 8.12
N PHE A 7 -21.17 -46.61 7.41
CA PHE A 7 -21.27 -46.69 5.95
C PHE A 7 -22.68 -46.98 5.41
N LEU A 8 -23.62 -47.41 6.26
CA LEU A 8 -24.97 -47.85 5.83
C LEU A 8 -26.04 -46.75 5.88
N ASP A 9 -25.78 -45.63 6.56
CA ASP A 9 -26.69 -44.48 6.61
C ASP A 9 -26.26 -43.46 5.55
N LYS A 10 -27.08 -43.25 4.50
CA LYS A 10 -26.77 -42.34 3.36
C LYS A 10 -26.37 -40.92 3.82
N LYS A 11 -26.75 -40.52 5.04
CA LYS A 11 -26.41 -39.23 5.65
C LYS A 11 -24.96 -39.13 6.20
N ASN A 12 -24.22 -40.22 6.28
CA ASN A 12 -22.85 -40.25 6.87
C ASN A 12 -21.74 -40.61 5.86
N LEU A 13 -22.05 -40.73 4.57
CA LEU A 13 -21.08 -41.07 3.51
C LEU A 13 -20.03 -39.98 3.24
N LEU A 14 -20.29 -38.73 3.63
CA LEU A 14 -19.40 -37.61 3.36
C LEU A 14 -18.02 -37.75 4.05
N LEU A 15 -18.00 -38.16 5.33
CA LEU A 15 -16.75 -38.34 6.08
C LEU A 15 -15.80 -39.36 5.42
N PRO A 16 -16.21 -40.61 5.10
CA PRO A 16 -15.32 -41.56 4.46
C PRO A 16 -14.89 -41.15 3.04
N ILE A 17 -15.73 -40.43 2.29
CA ILE A 17 -15.35 -39.88 0.97
C ILE A 17 -14.22 -38.86 1.12
N VAL A 18 -14.34 -37.92 2.05
CA VAL A 18 -13.32 -36.88 2.26
C VAL A 18 -12.02 -37.48 2.80
N ILE A 19 -12.10 -38.49 3.71
CA ILE A 19 -10.92 -39.23 4.17
C ILE A 19 -10.22 -39.95 3.02
N LEU A 20 -10.98 -40.61 2.13
CA LEU A 20 -10.41 -41.27 0.96
C LEU A 20 -9.75 -40.26 0.03
N ALA A 21 -10.39 -39.12 -0.23
CA ALA A 21 -9.81 -38.05 -1.04
C ALA A 21 -8.50 -37.50 -0.44
N PHE A 22 -8.41 -37.38 0.89
CA PHE A 22 -7.19 -36.96 1.58
C PHE A 22 -6.05 -37.98 1.43
N ILE A 23 -6.36 -39.27 1.52
CA ILE A 23 -5.37 -40.33 1.31
C ILE A 23 -4.88 -40.32 -0.15
N ILE A 24 -5.81 -40.18 -1.10
CA ILE A 24 -5.49 -40.11 -2.54
C ILE A 24 -4.60 -38.90 -2.83
N SER A 25 -4.90 -37.71 -2.27
CA SER A 25 -4.09 -36.52 -2.54
C SER A 25 -2.66 -36.65 -2.00
N GLY A 26 -2.47 -37.27 -0.82
CA GLY A 26 -1.14 -37.54 -0.28
C GLY A 26 -0.32 -38.57 -1.10
N LEU A 27 -0.99 -39.54 -1.73
CA LEU A 27 -0.32 -40.48 -2.64
C LEU A 27 -0.06 -39.89 -4.03
N ALA A 28 -0.93 -38.97 -4.49
CA ALA A 28 -0.80 -38.34 -5.80
C ALA A 28 0.34 -37.31 -5.83
N GLU A 29 0.56 -36.55 -4.77
CA GLU A 29 1.60 -35.52 -4.69
C GLU A 29 3.00 -36.00 -5.16
N PRO A 30 3.59 -37.08 -4.61
CA PRO A 30 4.91 -37.55 -5.05
C PRO A 30 4.89 -38.08 -6.49
N VAL A 31 3.79 -38.67 -6.95
CA VAL A 31 3.65 -39.19 -8.32
C VAL A 31 3.65 -38.05 -9.33
N VAL A 32 2.87 -36.99 -9.07
CA VAL A 32 2.81 -35.82 -9.96
C VAL A 32 4.12 -35.04 -9.91
N LYS A 33 4.74 -34.90 -8.72
CA LYS A 33 6.06 -34.28 -8.57
C LYS A 33 7.12 -35.00 -9.40
N ASN A 34 7.21 -36.34 -9.31
CA ASN A 34 8.18 -37.11 -10.08
C ASN A 34 7.92 -36.99 -11.59
N SER A 35 6.66 -37.05 -12.02
CA SER A 35 6.29 -36.84 -13.43
C SER A 35 6.69 -35.46 -13.96
N LEU A 36 6.54 -34.40 -13.14
CA LEU A 36 6.97 -33.05 -13.49
C LEU A 36 8.50 -32.96 -13.63
N VAL A 37 9.25 -33.60 -12.72
CA VAL A 37 10.72 -33.62 -12.76
C VAL A 37 11.23 -34.42 -13.97
N GLU A 38 10.66 -35.60 -14.23
CA GLU A 38 11.02 -36.46 -15.37
C GLU A 38 10.72 -35.81 -16.72
N ASN A 39 9.58 -35.11 -16.83
CA ASN A 39 9.14 -34.45 -18.07
C ASN A 39 9.41 -32.94 -18.10
N TRP A 40 10.33 -32.44 -17.26
CA TRP A 40 10.55 -31.01 -17.11
C TRP A 40 11.00 -30.34 -18.40
N ASN A 41 11.92 -30.96 -19.15
CA ASN A 41 12.44 -30.39 -20.39
C ASN A 41 11.34 -30.14 -21.41
N GLN A 42 10.42 -31.09 -21.59
CA GLN A 42 9.30 -30.93 -22.50
C GLN A 42 8.31 -29.86 -21.99
N THR A 43 7.97 -29.90 -20.70
CA THR A 43 7.08 -28.91 -20.06
C THR A 43 7.65 -27.49 -20.15
N LEU A 44 8.96 -27.34 -19.99
CA LEU A 44 9.66 -26.06 -20.09
C LEU A 44 9.56 -25.51 -21.52
N ILE A 45 9.84 -26.34 -22.53
CA ILE A 45 9.72 -25.95 -23.94
C ILE A 45 8.28 -25.50 -24.24
N GLU A 46 7.28 -26.26 -23.83
CA GLU A 46 5.87 -25.91 -24.04
C GLU A 46 5.49 -24.58 -23.35
N ARG A 47 5.94 -24.35 -22.12
CA ARG A 47 5.68 -23.09 -21.39
C ARG A 47 6.37 -21.90 -22.05
N VAL A 48 7.62 -22.06 -22.49
CA VAL A 48 8.39 -21.01 -23.17
C VAL A 48 7.71 -20.64 -24.50
N ILE A 49 7.39 -21.63 -25.34
CA ILE A 49 6.70 -21.41 -26.63
C ILE A 49 5.34 -20.76 -26.42
N ARG A 50 4.58 -21.20 -25.41
CA ARG A 50 3.28 -20.59 -25.08
C ARG A 50 3.43 -19.13 -24.68
N ASN A 51 4.43 -18.77 -23.89
CA ASN A 51 4.66 -17.39 -23.46
C ASN A 51 5.14 -16.52 -24.64
N GLU A 52 6.04 -17.03 -25.47
CA GLU A 52 6.49 -16.38 -26.71
C GLU A 52 5.30 -16.10 -27.66
N ASN A 53 4.48 -17.12 -27.94
CA ASN A 53 3.31 -16.98 -28.80
C ASN A 53 2.32 -15.92 -28.29
N LYS A 54 2.12 -15.83 -26.97
CA LYS A 54 1.27 -14.78 -26.38
C LYS A 54 1.82 -13.37 -26.65
N VAL A 55 3.12 -13.16 -26.45
CA VAL A 55 3.76 -11.86 -26.70
C VAL A 55 3.66 -11.50 -28.18
N VAL A 56 3.97 -12.45 -29.07
CA VAL A 56 3.89 -12.28 -30.52
C VAL A 56 2.46 -11.99 -30.97
N GLU A 57 1.46 -12.70 -30.46
CA GLU A 57 0.05 -12.48 -30.79
C GLU A 57 -0.40 -11.06 -30.44
N ILE A 58 -0.03 -10.57 -29.26
CA ILE A 58 -0.42 -9.23 -28.79
C ILE A 58 0.27 -8.14 -29.62
N LEU A 59 1.56 -8.30 -29.91
CA LEU A 59 2.28 -7.38 -30.78
C LEU A 59 1.67 -7.37 -32.19
N ASN A 60 1.37 -8.54 -32.76
CA ASN A 60 0.73 -8.66 -34.06
C ASN A 60 -0.64 -7.98 -34.11
N LYS A 61 -1.44 -8.08 -33.04
CA LYS A 61 -2.72 -7.33 -32.95
C LYS A 61 -2.51 -5.82 -32.99
N LYS A 62 -1.50 -5.29 -32.29
CA LYS A 62 -1.15 -3.86 -32.35
C LYS A 62 -0.65 -3.45 -33.75
N ILE A 63 0.22 -4.25 -34.37
CA ILE A 63 0.70 -4.04 -35.75
C ILE A 63 -0.47 -4.02 -36.74
N GLN A 64 -1.37 -5.01 -36.68
CA GLN A 64 -2.53 -5.11 -37.56
C GLN A 64 -3.44 -3.89 -37.43
N LYS A 65 -3.76 -3.48 -36.20
CA LYS A 65 -4.58 -2.29 -35.93
C LYS A 65 -3.95 -1.03 -36.54
N LEU A 66 -2.63 -0.87 -36.41
CA LEU A 66 -1.91 0.28 -36.95
C LEU A 66 -1.91 0.29 -38.50
N VAL A 67 -1.75 -0.87 -39.12
CA VAL A 67 -1.84 -1.03 -40.59
C VAL A 67 -3.26 -0.79 -41.11
N GLU A 68 -4.29 -1.21 -40.37
CA GLU A 68 -5.70 -0.95 -40.70
C GLU A 68 -6.01 0.54 -40.66
N VAL A 69 -5.65 1.23 -39.57
CA VAL A 69 -5.83 2.69 -39.42
C VAL A 69 -5.13 3.44 -40.55
N LYS A 70 -3.89 3.06 -40.89
CA LYS A 70 -3.17 3.61 -42.03
C LYS A 70 -3.95 3.43 -43.34
N LYS A 71 -4.48 2.23 -43.61
CA LYS A 71 -5.25 1.95 -44.85
C LYS A 71 -6.52 2.81 -44.94
N ASP A 72 -7.23 2.95 -43.83
CA ASP A 72 -8.44 3.78 -43.75
C ASP A 72 -8.12 5.26 -43.99
N LEU A 73 -7.02 5.76 -43.41
CA LEU A 73 -6.54 7.13 -43.61
C LEU A 73 -6.11 7.39 -45.06
N VAL A 74 -5.35 6.48 -45.67
CA VAL A 74 -4.96 6.61 -47.09
C VAL A 74 -6.21 6.71 -47.98
N LYS A 75 -7.26 5.94 -47.67
CA LYS A 75 -8.50 5.95 -48.44
C LYS A 75 -9.30 7.25 -48.26
N SER A 76 -9.40 7.80 -47.04
CA SER A 76 -10.12 9.06 -46.80
C SER A 76 -9.38 10.26 -47.39
N LEU A 77 -8.06 10.33 -47.21
CA LEU A 77 -7.25 11.48 -47.60
C LEU A 77 -7.00 11.58 -49.11
N LYS A 78 -6.98 10.44 -49.82
CA LYS A 78 -6.81 10.41 -51.29
C LYS A 78 -7.91 11.17 -52.05
N ALA A 79 -9.11 11.29 -51.47
CA ALA A 79 -10.23 12.03 -52.07
C ALA A 79 -10.15 13.55 -51.84
N GLU A 80 -9.38 14.03 -50.87
CA GLU A 80 -9.51 15.39 -50.34
C GLU A 80 -8.25 16.26 -50.52
N LEU A 81 -7.06 15.68 -50.55
CA LEU A 81 -5.80 16.42 -50.73
C LEU A 81 -5.54 17.11 -52.11
N PRO A 82 -6.19 16.76 -53.24
CA PRO A 82 -5.86 17.38 -54.55
C PRO A 82 -6.16 18.89 -54.69
N GLU A 83 -6.99 19.49 -53.83
CA GLU A 83 -7.36 20.91 -53.94
C GLU A 83 -6.44 21.82 -53.10
N LYS A 84 -5.82 22.83 -53.74
CA LYS A 84 -4.82 23.76 -53.15
C LYS A 84 -5.25 24.52 -51.87
N ASN A 85 -6.49 24.40 -51.40
CA ASN A 85 -7.03 25.04 -50.19
C ASN A 85 -7.37 24.06 -49.03
N ASN A 86 -7.07 22.76 -49.13
CA ASN A 86 -7.58 21.73 -48.21
C ASN A 86 -6.70 21.36 -47.00
N THR A 87 -5.67 22.14 -46.64
CA THR A 87 -4.87 21.88 -45.42
C THR A 87 -5.72 21.88 -44.15
N GLN A 88 -6.74 22.74 -44.07
CA GLN A 88 -7.71 22.76 -42.96
C GLN A 88 -8.56 21.47 -42.86
N ASN A 89 -8.98 20.91 -43.99
CA ASN A 89 -9.74 19.66 -44.02
C ASN A 89 -8.86 18.46 -43.64
N CYS A 90 -7.56 18.50 -43.94
CA CYS A 90 -6.62 17.49 -43.43
C CYS A 90 -6.59 17.48 -41.89
N PHE A 91 -6.40 18.64 -41.24
CA PHE A 91 -6.42 18.72 -39.77
C PHE A 91 -7.76 18.28 -39.18
N TYR A 92 -8.89 18.61 -39.81
CA TYR A 92 -10.21 18.18 -39.36
C TYR A 92 -10.35 16.65 -39.37
N ASN A 93 -9.97 15.98 -40.46
CA ASN A 93 -10.06 14.53 -40.55
C ASN A 93 -9.13 13.80 -39.58
N LEU A 94 -7.95 14.38 -39.34
CA LEU A 94 -6.98 13.84 -38.40
C LEU A 94 -7.39 14.05 -36.94
N SER A 95 -8.32 14.98 -36.67
CA SER A 95 -8.86 15.28 -35.33
C SER A 95 -10.02 14.39 -34.88
N ASP A 96 -10.40 13.36 -35.65
CA ASP A 96 -11.44 12.41 -35.22
C ASP A 96 -11.05 11.73 -33.89
N SER A 97 -11.97 11.73 -32.94
CA SER A 97 -11.91 11.00 -31.68
C SER A 97 -11.40 9.56 -31.81
N LYS A 98 -11.70 8.86 -32.92
CA LYS A 98 -11.25 7.49 -33.19
C LYS A 98 -9.74 7.38 -33.44
N LEU A 99 -9.12 8.47 -33.89
CA LEU A 99 -7.69 8.58 -34.20
C LEU A 99 -6.88 9.15 -33.04
N SER A 100 -7.52 9.59 -31.96
CA SER A 100 -6.86 10.10 -30.75
C SER A 100 -5.79 9.20 -30.11
N PRO A 101 -5.84 7.84 -30.17
CA PRO A 101 -4.77 7.01 -29.61
C PRO A 101 -3.58 6.81 -30.56
N PHE A 102 -3.59 7.44 -31.75
CA PHE A 102 -2.53 7.36 -32.73
C PHE A 102 -1.95 8.74 -32.99
N ASN A 103 -0.64 8.82 -33.15
CA ASN A 103 0.02 10.01 -33.64
C ASN A 103 0.10 9.90 -35.16
N ILE A 104 -0.42 10.88 -35.88
CA ILE A 104 -0.47 10.86 -37.35
C ILE A 104 0.18 12.13 -37.87
N GLN A 105 1.07 11.97 -38.84
CA GLN A 105 1.79 13.05 -39.51
C GLN A 105 1.78 12.79 -41.01
N ILE A 106 1.52 13.83 -41.80
CA ILE A 106 1.56 13.77 -43.27
C ILE A 106 2.62 14.75 -43.75
N ASN A 107 3.57 14.25 -44.53
CA ASN A 107 4.66 15.02 -45.10
C ASN A 107 4.50 15.16 -46.62
N ASP A 108 5.00 16.24 -47.20
CA ASP A 108 5.07 16.43 -48.65
C ASP A 108 6.24 15.66 -49.28
N SER A 109 6.42 15.77 -50.60
CA SER A 109 7.51 15.12 -51.33
C SER A 109 8.91 15.64 -50.97
N ALA A 110 9.00 16.78 -50.29
CA ALA A 110 10.23 17.34 -49.74
C ALA A 110 10.40 17.02 -48.25
N SER A 111 9.64 16.04 -47.74
CA SER A 111 9.65 15.57 -46.35
C SER A 111 9.13 16.58 -45.32
N LYS A 112 8.53 17.70 -45.75
CA LYS A 112 8.02 18.74 -44.84
C LYS A 112 6.63 18.40 -44.31
N PRO A 113 6.34 18.59 -43.02
CA PRO A 113 5.03 18.29 -42.44
C PRO A 113 3.95 19.25 -42.97
N VAL A 114 2.88 18.66 -43.50
CA VAL A 114 1.70 19.33 -44.06
C VAL A 114 0.56 19.40 -43.03
N CYS A 115 0.29 18.29 -42.34
CA CYS A 115 -0.74 18.19 -41.31
C CYS A 115 -0.47 17.04 -40.34
N TRP A 116 -0.95 17.18 -39.10
CA TRP A 116 -0.77 16.22 -38.00
C TRP A 116 -1.88 16.35 -36.96
N ASN A 117 -2.11 15.33 -36.13
CA ASN A 117 -3.15 15.37 -35.08
C ASN A 117 -2.64 15.64 -33.64
N SER A 118 -1.35 15.41 -33.39
CA SER A 118 -0.75 15.43 -32.06
C SER A 118 0.69 15.96 -32.16
N GLU A 119 1.65 15.39 -31.45
CA GLU A 119 3.05 15.77 -31.61
C GLU A 119 3.64 15.14 -32.88
N GLN A 120 4.55 15.87 -33.54
CA GLN A 120 5.29 15.34 -34.68
C GLN A 120 6.17 14.18 -34.21
N ILE A 121 6.07 13.03 -34.87
CA ILE A 121 6.80 11.83 -34.47
C ILE A 121 8.23 11.86 -35.01
N PHE A 122 8.40 12.45 -36.18
CA PHE A 122 9.65 12.49 -36.93
C PHE A 122 10.11 13.92 -37.18
N ASP A 123 11.39 14.13 -36.93
CA ASP A 123 12.15 15.23 -37.49
C ASP A 123 12.66 14.86 -38.90
N ASP A 124 13.17 15.85 -39.64
CA ASP A 124 13.58 15.69 -41.05
C ASP A 124 14.63 14.56 -41.26
N GLU A 125 15.50 14.32 -40.27
CA GLU A 125 16.57 13.30 -40.33
C GLU A 125 16.05 11.86 -40.14
N ASP A 126 15.08 11.66 -39.25
CA ASP A 126 14.47 10.35 -39.03
C ASP A 126 13.73 9.88 -40.28
N PHE A 127 13.07 10.82 -40.96
CA PHE A 127 12.27 10.52 -42.13
C PHE A 127 13.10 9.94 -43.29
N GLU A 128 14.29 10.47 -43.54
CA GLU A 128 15.19 9.96 -44.60
C GLU A 128 15.71 8.55 -44.28
N THR A 129 15.84 8.17 -43.00
CA THR A 129 16.26 6.83 -42.58
C THR A 129 15.20 5.75 -42.91
N PHE A 130 13.91 6.13 -42.95
CA PHE A 130 12.80 5.18 -43.11
C PHE A 130 12.12 5.21 -44.48
N LYS A 131 12.60 6.06 -45.38
CA LYS A 131 12.14 6.15 -46.77
C LYS A 131 12.34 4.86 -47.57
N ASP A 132 13.30 4.04 -47.16
CA ASP A 132 13.60 2.74 -47.79
C ASP A 132 12.73 1.58 -47.24
N ASP A 133 12.01 1.79 -46.13
CA ASP A 133 11.20 0.77 -45.44
C ASP A 133 9.68 1.04 -45.52
N LEU A 134 9.22 1.57 -46.66
CA LEU A 134 7.81 1.94 -46.84
C LEU A 134 6.84 0.75 -46.62
N GLY A 135 5.79 1.03 -45.86
CA GLY A 135 4.73 0.08 -45.48
C GLY A 135 5.11 -0.87 -44.34
N GLN A 136 6.37 -0.88 -43.89
CA GLN A 136 6.83 -1.71 -42.78
C GLN A 136 6.59 -1.04 -41.43
N VAL A 137 6.18 -1.84 -40.43
CA VAL A 137 6.01 -1.35 -39.05
C VAL A 137 7.31 -1.51 -38.27
N HIS A 138 7.70 -0.50 -37.49
CA HIS A 138 8.92 -0.49 -36.69
C HIS A 138 8.72 0.19 -35.33
N PHE A 139 9.70 0.00 -34.44
CA PHE A 139 9.79 0.80 -33.21
C PHE A 139 10.67 2.03 -33.46
N LEU A 140 10.22 3.18 -32.97
CA LEU A 140 10.99 4.42 -32.90
C LEU A 140 11.01 4.86 -31.46
N ARG A 141 12.19 5.13 -30.92
CA ARG A 141 12.31 5.87 -29.68
C ARG A 141 12.51 7.34 -30.01
N ASN A 142 11.58 8.17 -29.56
CA ASN A 142 11.69 9.62 -29.66
C ASN A 142 11.63 10.19 -28.23
N ASP A 143 12.76 10.76 -27.79
CA ASP A 143 12.98 11.30 -26.45
C ASP A 143 12.54 10.37 -25.29
N LEU A 144 11.38 10.68 -24.69
CA LEU A 144 10.86 10.08 -23.48
C LEU A 144 9.84 8.97 -23.74
N ALA A 145 9.57 8.64 -24.99
CA ALA A 145 8.63 7.60 -25.38
C ALA A 145 9.16 6.71 -26.51
N THR A 146 8.67 5.47 -26.55
CA THR A 146 8.81 4.59 -27.70
C THR A 146 7.46 4.44 -28.38
N TYR A 147 7.48 4.57 -29.71
CA TYR A 147 6.33 4.43 -30.60
C TYR A 147 6.49 3.17 -31.47
N LEU A 148 5.38 2.50 -31.73
CA LEU A 148 5.25 1.57 -32.85
C LEU A 148 4.69 2.36 -34.02
N TYR A 149 5.37 2.42 -35.17
CA TYR A 149 4.97 3.29 -36.29
C TYR A 149 5.07 2.61 -37.66
N VAL A 150 4.39 3.18 -38.65
CA VAL A 150 4.48 2.85 -40.07
C VAL A 150 4.59 4.13 -40.90
N VAL A 151 5.44 4.12 -41.92
CA VAL A 151 5.50 5.17 -42.94
C VAL A 151 5.07 4.57 -44.27
N ASP A 152 4.23 5.26 -45.03
CA ASP A 152 3.79 4.80 -46.36
C ASP A 152 3.55 5.99 -47.29
N THR A 153 3.33 5.70 -48.57
CA THR A 153 3.08 6.71 -49.60
C THR A 153 1.59 6.94 -49.82
N LEU A 154 1.23 8.19 -50.08
CA LEU A 154 -0.11 8.64 -50.39
C LEU A 154 -0.06 9.47 -51.68
N THR A 155 -0.56 8.90 -52.78
CA THR A 155 -0.69 9.62 -54.06
C THR A 155 -2.05 10.32 -54.12
N ALA A 156 -2.05 11.65 -54.15
CA ALA A 156 -3.27 12.47 -54.28
C ALA A 156 -3.10 13.47 -55.44
N GLY A 157 -3.86 13.29 -56.52
CA GLY A 157 -3.66 14.04 -57.76
C GLY A 157 -2.31 13.71 -58.42
N GLU A 158 -1.53 14.72 -58.77
CA GLU A 158 -0.17 14.60 -59.33
C GLU A 158 0.94 14.63 -58.25
N SER A 159 0.58 14.82 -56.98
CA SER A 159 1.53 14.95 -55.86
C SER A 159 1.65 13.65 -55.06
N ILE A 160 2.87 13.39 -54.57
CA ILE A 160 3.17 12.28 -53.64
C ILE A 160 3.35 12.88 -52.24
N TYR A 161 2.61 12.32 -51.29
CA TYR A 161 2.72 12.60 -49.86
C TYR A 161 3.20 11.35 -49.13
N PHE A 162 3.71 11.52 -47.93
CA PHE A 162 4.05 10.44 -47.03
C PHE A 162 3.18 10.50 -45.79
N ILE A 163 2.61 9.36 -45.40
CA ILE A 163 1.78 9.24 -44.21
C ILE A 163 2.53 8.43 -43.16
N THR A 164 2.68 9.02 -41.98
CA THR A 164 3.20 8.39 -40.79
C THR A 164 2.04 8.15 -39.82
N VAL A 165 1.92 6.91 -39.34
CA VAL A 165 0.99 6.55 -38.26
C VAL A 165 1.77 5.84 -37.17
N GLY A 166 1.75 6.39 -35.96
CA GLY A 166 2.40 5.84 -34.78
C GLY A 166 1.44 5.62 -33.62
N GLN A 167 1.77 4.68 -32.74
CA GLN A 167 1.10 4.45 -31.47
C GLN A 167 2.15 4.42 -30.37
N GLU A 168 1.97 5.21 -29.31
CA GLU A 168 2.83 5.17 -28.13
C GLU A 168 2.69 3.81 -27.41
N ILE A 169 3.81 3.17 -27.10
CA ILE A 169 3.85 1.82 -26.47
C ILE A 169 4.62 1.78 -25.14
N GLU A 170 5.58 2.68 -24.93
CA GLU A 170 6.43 2.69 -23.74
C GLU A 170 6.77 4.13 -23.36
N LYS A 171 6.57 4.49 -22.10
CA LYS A 171 7.04 5.75 -21.50
C LYS A 171 8.26 5.48 -20.64
N HIS A 172 9.30 6.27 -20.85
CA HIS A 172 10.57 6.15 -20.12
C HIS A 172 10.60 6.94 -18.80
N PHE A 173 9.48 7.54 -18.40
CA PHE A 173 9.33 8.30 -17.15
C PHE A 173 8.17 7.79 -16.28
N ARG A 174 8.18 8.16 -15.00
CA ARG A 174 7.24 7.75 -13.96
C ARG A 174 6.74 8.98 -13.22
N LEU A 175 5.73 9.64 -13.78
CA LEU A 175 5.00 10.71 -13.11
C LEU A 175 3.68 10.12 -12.60
N ASP A 176 3.72 9.53 -11.40
CA ASP A 176 2.56 8.95 -10.76
C ASP A 176 1.64 10.08 -10.26
N SER A 177 0.63 10.41 -11.06
CA SER A 177 -0.49 11.24 -10.59
C SER A 177 -1.69 10.35 -10.32
N LYS A 178 -2.46 10.65 -9.26
CA LYS A 178 -3.66 9.88 -8.86
C LYS A 178 -4.69 9.65 -9.99
N ASN A 179 -4.60 10.40 -11.09
CA ASN A 179 -5.60 10.44 -12.16
C ASN A 179 -5.10 9.92 -13.52
N TYR A 180 -3.82 9.54 -13.67
CA TYR A 180 -3.28 9.08 -14.95
C TYR A 180 -2.30 7.94 -14.76
N THR A 181 -2.68 6.73 -15.18
CA THR A 181 -1.79 5.57 -15.24
C THR A 181 -1.68 5.13 -16.70
N PHE A 182 -0.55 5.42 -17.32
CA PHE A 182 -0.20 4.82 -18.60
C PHE A 182 0.41 3.45 -18.31
N GLU A 183 -0.19 2.36 -18.79
CA GLU A 183 0.37 1.03 -18.64
C GLU A 183 1.38 0.79 -19.78
N ASN A 184 2.66 0.80 -19.44
CA ASN A 184 3.74 0.49 -20.37
C ASN A 184 3.58 -0.92 -20.95
N PHE A 185 3.91 -1.10 -22.23
CA PHE A 185 3.76 -2.38 -22.91
C PHE A 185 4.57 -3.50 -22.24
N THR A 186 5.78 -3.19 -21.79
CA THR A 186 6.64 -4.12 -21.04
C THR A 186 5.98 -4.57 -19.72
N ASP A 187 5.37 -3.64 -18.98
CA ASP A 187 4.69 -3.92 -17.71
C ASP A 187 3.41 -4.75 -17.92
N TYR A 188 2.61 -4.39 -18.93
CA TYR A 188 1.41 -5.13 -19.32
C TYR A 188 1.73 -6.59 -19.64
N LEU A 189 2.75 -6.82 -20.48
CA LEU A 189 3.15 -8.17 -20.86
C LEU A 189 3.73 -8.92 -19.66
N SER A 190 4.56 -8.27 -18.84
CA SER A 190 5.14 -8.88 -17.63
C SER A 190 4.08 -9.38 -16.65
N LYS A 191 3.02 -8.58 -16.46
CA LYS A 191 1.86 -8.95 -15.64
C LYS A 191 1.09 -10.13 -16.24
N LEU A 192 0.87 -10.12 -17.56
CA LEU A 192 0.12 -11.15 -18.28
C LEU A 192 0.79 -12.53 -18.22
N ILE A 193 2.12 -12.58 -18.36
CA ILE A 193 2.86 -13.85 -18.31
C ILE A 193 3.41 -14.18 -16.92
N SER A 194 3.23 -13.27 -15.94
CA SER A 194 3.70 -13.39 -14.55
C SER A 194 5.21 -13.59 -14.44
N THR A 195 5.99 -13.01 -15.36
CA THR A 195 7.46 -13.01 -15.35
C THR A 195 7.97 -11.67 -15.86
N ASN A 196 9.15 -11.26 -15.42
CA ASN A 196 9.76 -10.00 -15.85
C ASN A 196 10.17 -10.11 -17.33
N ILE A 197 9.55 -9.29 -18.18
CA ILE A 197 9.94 -9.16 -19.58
C ILE A 197 10.80 -7.93 -19.73
N LYS A 198 11.86 -8.05 -20.52
CA LYS A 198 12.63 -6.93 -21.04
C LYS A 198 12.49 -6.90 -22.55
N ILE A 199 12.14 -5.74 -23.10
CA ILE A 199 12.08 -5.54 -24.54
C ILE A 199 13.18 -4.55 -24.93
N ASP A 200 14.06 -4.99 -25.82
CA ASP A 200 14.94 -4.09 -26.55
C ASP A 200 14.24 -3.74 -27.86
N TYR A 201 13.89 -2.46 -27.99
CA TYR A 201 13.17 -1.91 -29.14
C TYR A 201 14.10 -1.62 -30.34
N ASN A 202 15.40 -1.94 -30.27
CA ASN A 202 16.35 -1.72 -31.35
C ASN A 202 16.37 -2.88 -32.37
N ARG A 203 16.41 -2.55 -33.67
CA ARG A 203 16.55 -3.53 -34.77
C ARG A 203 17.88 -4.28 -34.71
N SER A 204 18.95 -3.66 -34.21
CA SER A 204 20.27 -4.28 -34.10
C SER A 204 20.42 -5.18 -32.86
N ALA A 205 19.47 -5.16 -31.92
CA ALA A 205 19.54 -5.87 -30.64
C ALA A 205 19.84 -7.37 -30.78
N SER A 206 20.84 -7.88 -30.08
CA SER A 206 21.13 -9.32 -30.06
C SER A 206 20.27 -10.06 -29.04
N LYS A 207 20.04 -11.35 -29.27
CA LYS A 207 19.45 -12.22 -28.24
C LYS A 207 20.38 -12.31 -27.03
N SER A 208 19.80 -12.43 -25.83
CA SER A 208 20.59 -12.74 -24.63
C SER A 208 21.31 -14.07 -24.83
N LEU A 209 22.58 -14.10 -24.44
CA LEU A 209 23.39 -15.32 -24.41
C LEU A 209 23.22 -16.08 -23.07
N ASP A 210 22.51 -15.51 -22.10
CA ASP A 210 22.24 -16.16 -20.83
C ASP A 210 21.24 -17.31 -21.00
N GLY A 211 21.70 -18.54 -20.77
CA GLY A 211 20.88 -19.74 -20.86
C GLY A 211 19.70 -19.78 -19.90
N ARG A 212 19.70 -18.96 -18.83
CA ARG A 212 18.58 -18.80 -17.89
C ARG A 212 17.42 -18.00 -18.48
N GLN A 213 17.70 -17.21 -19.51
CA GLN A 213 16.73 -16.38 -20.19
C GLN A 213 16.31 -17.02 -21.52
N HIS A 214 15.11 -16.69 -21.96
CA HIS A 214 14.64 -16.97 -23.30
C HIS A 214 14.50 -15.65 -24.05
N SER A 215 15.21 -15.52 -25.17
CA SER A 215 15.15 -14.35 -26.04
C SER A 215 14.71 -14.75 -27.44
N PHE A 216 13.74 -14.01 -27.98
CA PHE A 216 13.21 -14.22 -29.34
C PHE A 216 13.07 -12.90 -30.08
N PHE A 217 13.04 -12.97 -31.40
CA PHE A 217 12.92 -11.79 -32.25
C PHE A 217 11.48 -11.33 -32.32
N LEU A 218 11.27 -10.03 -32.17
CA LEU A 218 10.01 -9.38 -32.52
C LEU A 218 10.07 -9.04 -34.01
N LEU A 219 9.07 -9.47 -34.76
CA LEU A 219 9.01 -9.32 -36.21
C LEU A 219 7.89 -8.35 -36.60
N ASN A 220 8.06 -7.64 -37.72
CA ASN A 220 7.04 -6.78 -38.29
C ASN A 220 6.12 -7.52 -39.28
N ASN A 221 5.23 -6.77 -39.92
CA ASN A 221 4.30 -7.24 -40.95
C ASN A 221 4.97 -7.82 -42.21
N PHE A 222 6.27 -7.61 -42.40
CA PHE A 222 7.07 -8.17 -43.49
C PHE A 222 8.03 -9.28 -43.00
N ASN A 223 7.88 -9.74 -41.75
CA ASN A 223 8.78 -10.69 -41.07
C ASN A 223 10.21 -10.19 -40.88
N ASN A 224 10.45 -8.88 -40.97
CA ASN A 224 11.72 -8.28 -40.65
C ASN A 224 11.84 -8.06 -39.14
N LYS A 225 13.06 -8.20 -38.62
CA LYS A 225 13.35 -8.01 -37.19
C LYS A 225 13.22 -6.53 -36.81
N ILE A 226 12.45 -6.27 -35.76
CA ILE A 226 12.24 -4.92 -35.22
C ILE A 226 12.65 -4.75 -33.77
N GLY A 227 12.85 -5.84 -33.03
CA GLY A 227 13.33 -5.80 -31.65
C GLY A 227 13.58 -7.20 -31.08
N VAL A 228 13.91 -7.27 -29.81
CA VAL A 228 14.11 -8.53 -29.06
C VAL A 228 13.35 -8.48 -27.75
N ALA A 229 12.54 -9.50 -27.48
CA ALA A 229 11.93 -9.71 -26.17
C ALA A 229 12.68 -10.80 -25.42
N THR A 230 12.93 -10.57 -24.13
CA THR A 230 13.65 -11.48 -23.24
C THR A 230 12.87 -11.67 -21.94
N PHE A 231 12.70 -12.91 -21.50
CA PHE A 231 12.11 -13.23 -20.20
C PHE A 231 12.84 -14.38 -19.51
N ASP A 232 12.76 -14.43 -18.19
CA ASP A 232 13.39 -15.49 -17.40
C ASP A 232 12.65 -16.82 -17.59
N LYS A 233 13.40 -17.90 -17.89
CA LYS A 233 12.79 -19.24 -18.00
C LYS A 233 12.26 -19.68 -16.64
N PRO A 234 11.08 -20.31 -16.58
CA PRO A 234 10.59 -20.91 -15.34
C PRO A 234 11.64 -21.86 -14.78
N SER A 235 11.88 -21.83 -13.46
CA SER A 235 12.77 -22.82 -12.82
C SER A 235 11.97 -24.04 -12.37
N LEU A 236 12.64 -25.20 -12.38
CA LEU A 236 12.07 -26.45 -11.90
C LEU A 236 11.73 -26.32 -10.40
N ASP A 237 12.63 -25.75 -9.61
CA ASP A 237 12.46 -25.60 -8.17
C ASP A 237 11.23 -24.76 -7.81
N ILE A 238 11.00 -23.65 -8.53
CA ILE A 238 9.81 -22.82 -8.33
C ILE A 238 8.55 -23.61 -8.71
N SER A 239 8.56 -24.32 -9.85
CA SER A 239 7.40 -25.09 -10.30
C SER A 239 7.07 -26.29 -9.40
N VAL A 240 8.10 -26.96 -8.86
CA VAL A 240 7.95 -28.03 -7.85
C VAL A 240 7.38 -27.46 -6.57
N LYS A 241 7.88 -26.32 -6.11
CA LYS A 241 7.37 -25.65 -4.91
C LYS A 241 5.92 -25.20 -5.07
N GLU A 242 5.56 -24.59 -6.19
CA GLU A 242 4.17 -24.22 -6.50
C GLU A 242 3.25 -25.44 -6.50
N LEU A 243 3.71 -26.58 -7.02
CA LEU A 243 2.96 -27.83 -7.00
C LEU A 243 2.79 -28.35 -5.57
N GLU A 244 3.85 -28.41 -4.77
CA GLU A 244 3.80 -28.82 -3.36
C GLU A 244 2.85 -27.92 -2.57
N ASP A 245 2.91 -26.61 -2.78
CA ASP A 245 2.06 -25.66 -2.10
C ASP A 245 0.59 -25.84 -2.50
N ASN A 246 0.29 -26.11 -3.77
CA ASN A 246 -1.06 -26.48 -4.23
C ASN A 246 -1.58 -27.77 -3.56
N PHE A 247 -0.74 -28.81 -3.42
CA PHE A 247 -1.13 -30.04 -2.74
C PHE A 247 -1.36 -29.82 -1.24
N LYS A 248 -0.49 -29.06 -0.55
CA LYS A 248 -0.69 -28.67 0.86
C LYS A 248 -2.01 -27.95 1.07
N VAL A 249 -2.36 -27.06 0.15
CA VAL A 249 -3.64 -26.34 0.12
C VAL A 249 -4.79 -27.35 0.00
N ILE A 250 -4.81 -28.22 -1.01
CA ILE A 250 -5.87 -29.24 -1.17
C ILE A 250 -6.00 -30.12 0.07
N GLN A 251 -4.89 -30.61 0.61
CA GLN A 251 -4.85 -31.43 1.83
C GLN A 251 -5.41 -30.68 3.04
N SER A 252 -5.10 -29.39 3.19
CA SER A 252 -5.60 -28.55 4.29
C SER A 252 -7.13 -28.38 4.26
N ILE A 253 -7.73 -28.15 3.08
CA ILE A 253 -9.20 -28.15 2.92
C ILE A 253 -9.78 -29.50 3.32
N LEU A 254 -9.20 -30.60 2.84
CA LEU A 254 -9.75 -31.93 3.11
C LEU A 254 -9.73 -32.24 4.61
N ILE A 255 -8.64 -31.88 5.32
CA ILE A 255 -8.59 -32.03 6.79
C ILE A 255 -9.63 -31.11 7.47
N LEU A 256 -9.82 -29.87 7.00
CA LEU A 256 -10.86 -28.98 7.53
C LEU A 256 -12.25 -29.61 7.39
N LEU A 257 -12.57 -30.18 6.23
CA LEU A 257 -13.83 -30.86 5.97
C LEU A 257 -14.00 -32.12 6.83
N ILE A 258 -12.92 -32.89 7.05
CA ILE A 258 -12.91 -34.02 7.99
C ILE A 258 -13.24 -33.52 9.40
N TYR A 259 -12.59 -32.46 9.85
CA TYR A 259 -12.78 -31.89 11.18
C TYR A 259 -14.23 -31.43 11.40
N LEU A 260 -14.79 -30.66 10.46
CA LEU A 260 -16.18 -30.20 10.52
C LEU A 260 -17.17 -31.38 10.49
N SER A 261 -16.90 -32.40 9.68
CA SER A 261 -17.72 -33.62 9.61
C SER A 261 -17.73 -34.39 10.93
N ILE A 262 -16.57 -34.51 11.60
CA ILE A 262 -16.45 -35.08 12.94
C ILE A 262 -17.30 -34.28 13.93
N GLY A 263 -17.26 -32.94 13.86
CA GLY A 263 -18.11 -32.06 14.66
C GLY A 263 -19.60 -32.36 14.49
N ILE A 264 -20.09 -32.35 13.25
CA ILE A 264 -21.51 -32.58 12.92
C ILE A 264 -21.98 -33.95 13.42
N LEU A 265 -21.20 -35.01 13.19
CA LEU A 265 -21.52 -36.35 13.69
C LEU A 265 -21.42 -36.42 15.22
N GLY A 266 -20.44 -35.72 15.78
CA GLY A 266 -20.18 -35.60 17.20
C GLY A 266 -21.34 -34.97 17.98
N VAL A 267 -22.11 -34.06 17.37
CA VAL A 267 -23.29 -33.41 18.02
C VAL A 267 -24.27 -34.45 18.58
N LYS A 268 -24.53 -35.55 17.85
CA LYS A 268 -25.43 -36.62 18.31
C LYS A 268 -24.94 -37.27 19.60
N TYR A 269 -23.63 -37.48 19.72
CA TYR A 269 -23.01 -38.07 20.92
C TYR A 269 -22.86 -37.06 22.04
N TYR A 270 -22.50 -35.82 21.70
CA TYR A 270 -22.40 -34.69 22.61
C TYR A 270 -23.70 -34.49 23.40
N ASN A 271 -24.85 -34.52 22.73
CA ASN A 271 -26.17 -34.36 23.36
C ASN A 271 -26.55 -35.52 24.29
N ARG A 272 -25.91 -36.70 24.19
CA ARG A 272 -26.16 -37.86 25.07
C ARG A 272 -25.40 -37.80 26.40
N ILE A 273 -24.40 -36.93 26.51
CA ILE A 273 -23.58 -36.79 27.72
C ILE A 273 -24.43 -36.16 28.83
N LYS A 274 -24.66 -36.90 29.93
CA LYS A 274 -25.47 -36.40 31.06
C LYS A 274 -24.83 -35.21 31.79
N SER A 275 -23.50 -35.20 31.92
CA SER A 275 -22.78 -34.13 32.62
C SER A 275 -22.60 -32.90 31.73
N LYS A 276 -23.30 -31.81 32.07
CA LYS A 276 -23.19 -30.52 31.38
C LYS A 276 -21.79 -29.91 31.46
N ASN A 277 -21.02 -30.20 32.50
CA ASN A 277 -19.63 -29.73 32.65
C ASN A 277 -18.70 -30.45 31.66
N ILE A 278 -18.85 -31.77 31.51
CA ILE A 278 -18.09 -32.55 30.53
C ILE A 278 -18.43 -32.08 29.11
N GLN A 279 -19.70 -31.82 28.82
CA GLN A 279 -20.10 -31.18 27.56
C GLN A 279 -19.38 -29.84 27.36
N PHE A 280 -19.23 -29.00 28.39
CA PHE A 280 -18.54 -27.71 28.24
C PHE A 280 -17.06 -27.87 27.91
N ILE A 281 -16.39 -28.78 28.63
CA ILE A 281 -14.97 -29.06 28.42
C ILE A 281 -14.75 -29.61 27.01
N LEU A 282 -15.59 -30.53 26.54
CA LEU A 282 -15.50 -31.04 25.17
C LEU A 282 -15.73 -29.96 24.11
N LEU A 283 -16.65 -29.01 24.35
CA LEU A 283 -16.85 -27.87 23.46
C LEU A 283 -15.61 -26.97 23.42
N LEU A 284 -15.02 -26.67 24.58
CA LEU A 284 -13.78 -25.88 24.68
C LEU A 284 -12.63 -26.54 23.93
N ILE A 285 -12.44 -27.85 24.10
CA ILE A 285 -11.42 -28.62 23.40
C ILE A 285 -11.69 -28.59 21.89
N TYR A 286 -12.94 -28.82 21.47
CA TYR A 286 -13.30 -28.81 20.06
C TYR A 286 -13.10 -27.42 19.40
N VAL A 287 -13.49 -26.33 20.05
CA VAL A 287 -13.29 -24.99 19.50
C VAL A 287 -11.79 -24.60 19.54
N GLY A 288 -11.07 -24.96 20.60
CA GLY A 288 -9.64 -24.71 20.73
C GLY A 288 -8.80 -25.43 19.67
N VAL A 289 -9.03 -26.74 19.49
CA VAL A 289 -8.35 -27.55 18.46
C VAL A 289 -8.70 -27.03 17.06
N PHE A 290 -9.96 -26.66 16.82
CA PHE A 290 -10.38 -26.05 15.56
C PHE A 290 -9.58 -24.79 15.24
N ARG A 291 -9.42 -23.89 16.22
CA ARG A 291 -8.68 -22.65 16.03
C ARG A 291 -7.19 -22.90 15.78
N ILE A 292 -6.56 -23.79 16.57
CA ILE A 292 -5.16 -24.17 16.39
C ILE A 292 -4.94 -24.78 15.01
N PHE A 293 -5.86 -25.63 14.55
CA PHE A 293 -5.79 -26.25 13.24
C PHE A 293 -5.86 -25.22 12.11
N LEU A 294 -6.81 -24.28 12.16
CA LEU A 294 -6.91 -23.20 11.18
C LEU A 294 -5.67 -22.32 11.14
N PHE A 295 -5.06 -22.08 12.30
CA PHE A 295 -3.83 -21.32 12.42
C PHE A 295 -2.63 -22.04 11.79
N TYR A 296 -2.43 -23.32 12.11
CA TYR A 296 -1.30 -24.10 11.61
C TYR A 296 -1.36 -24.31 10.09
N THR A 297 -2.57 -24.53 9.56
CA THR A 297 -2.78 -24.74 8.12
C THR A 297 -2.79 -23.46 7.30
N GLY A 298 -2.92 -22.28 7.93
CA GLY A 298 -2.95 -21.00 7.22
C GLY A 298 -4.14 -20.85 6.26
N ILE A 299 -5.21 -21.63 6.45
CA ILE A 299 -6.34 -21.70 5.51
C ILE A 299 -6.90 -20.31 5.16
N PRO A 300 -7.19 -19.40 6.12
CA PRO A 300 -7.72 -18.09 5.75
C PRO A 300 -6.85 -17.36 4.73
N SER A 301 -5.53 -17.28 4.97
CA SER A 301 -4.59 -16.55 4.12
C SER A 301 -4.22 -17.29 2.82
N SER A 302 -4.31 -18.62 2.78
CA SER A 302 -4.00 -19.39 1.57
C SER A 302 -5.08 -19.33 0.49
N TYR A 303 -6.34 -19.03 0.83
CA TYR A 303 -7.45 -19.00 -0.15
C TYR A 303 -7.93 -17.61 -0.51
N LEU A 304 -7.91 -16.70 0.46
CA LEU A 304 -8.32 -15.34 0.24
C LEU A 304 -7.03 -14.54 0.12
N HIS A 305 -6.81 -13.94 -1.05
CA HIS A 305 -5.72 -13.00 -1.29
C HIS A 305 -6.36 -11.62 -1.43
N ASN A 306 -6.95 -11.15 -0.34
CA ASN A 306 -7.61 -9.86 -0.26
C ASN A 306 -7.21 -9.14 1.02
N GLU A 307 -7.67 -7.90 1.17
CA GLU A 307 -7.37 -7.05 2.33
C GLU A 307 -7.77 -7.69 3.68
N LEU A 308 -8.70 -8.65 3.72
CA LEU A 308 -9.15 -9.27 4.98
C LEU A 308 -8.15 -10.27 5.55
N THR A 309 -7.27 -10.79 4.69
CA THR A 309 -6.27 -11.82 5.04
C THR A 309 -4.85 -11.34 4.88
N ASP A 310 -4.67 -10.10 4.41
CA ASP A 310 -3.37 -9.46 4.32
C ASP A 310 -2.82 -9.16 5.74
N PRO A 311 -1.67 -9.75 6.12
CA PRO A 311 -1.02 -9.44 7.40
C PRO A 311 -0.54 -8.00 7.50
N SER A 312 -0.36 -7.29 6.38
CA SER A 312 0.01 -5.88 6.37
C SER A 312 -1.08 -5.01 7.01
N ASN A 313 -2.35 -5.39 6.89
CA ASN A 313 -3.47 -4.65 7.45
C ASN A 313 -3.55 -4.79 8.98
N PHE A 314 -3.22 -5.96 9.52
CA PHE A 314 -3.14 -6.17 10.96
C PHE A 314 -2.40 -7.48 11.27
N SER A 315 -1.34 -7.40 12.07
CA SER A 315 -0.65 -8.58 12.60
C SER A 315 -0.33 -8.39 14.07
N SER A 316 -0.99 -9.15 14.95
CA SER A 316 -0.71 -9.10 16.38
C SER A 316 0.26 -10.19 16.79
N SER A 317 1.24 -9.85 17.63
CA SER A 317 2.08 -10.85 18.32
C SER A 317 1.32 -11.61 19.42
N PHE A 318 0.13 -11.13 19.79
CA PHE A 318 -0.67 -11.71 20.87
C PHE A 318 -1.04 -13.18 20.59
N ALA A 319 -0.98 -14.00 21.65
CA ALA A 319 -1.24 -15.44 21.61
C ALA A 319 -0.44 -16.20 20.53
N PHE A 320 0.87 -15.95 20.45
CA PHE A 320 1.81 -16.56 19.48
C PHE A 320 1.45 -16.25 18.02
N GLY A 321 0.83 -15.10 17.80
CA GLY A 321 0.40 -14.67 16.48
C GLY A 321 -0.77 -15.49 15.94
N ILE A 322 -1.64 -16.05 16.78
CA ILE A 322 -2.85 -16.74 16.30
C ILE A 322 -3.83 -15.79 15.58
N VAL A 323 -3.60 -14.48 15.69
CA VAL A 323 -4.38 -13.43 15.04
C VAL A 323 -3.46 -12.64 14.09
N ARG A 324 -3.25 -13.16 12.88
CA ARG A 324 -2.34 -12.59 11.87
C ARG A 324 -2.99 -11.68 10.84
N SER A 325 -4.32 -11.62 10.84
CA SER A 325 -5.10 -10.89 9.85
C SER A 325 -6.45 -10.48 10.45
N PRO A 326 -7.15 -9.49 9.85
CA PRO A 326 -8.52 -9.13 10.25
C PRO A 326 -9.49 -10.32 10.29
N LEU A 327 -9.40 -11.22 9.32
CA LEU A 327 -10.24 -12.42 9.25
C LEU A 327 -9.90 -13.45 10.34
N ASP A 328 -8.61 -13.66 10.61
CA ASP A 328 -8.16 -14.52 11.70
C ASP A 328 -8.66 -14.00 13.06
N PHE A 329 -8.68 -12.68 13.22
CA PHE A 329 -9.20 -12.06 14.43
C PHE A 329 -10.70 -12.33 14.55
N PHE A 330 -11.45 -12.18 13.47
CA PHE A 330 -12.88 -12.43 13.44
C PHE A 330 -13.23 -13.88 13.78
N ILE A 331 -12.53 -14.86 13.22
CA ILE A 331 -12.75 -16.28 13.53
C ILE A 331 -12.48 -16.57 15.01
N THR A 332 -11.43 -15.95 15.56
CA THR A 332 -11.09 -16.07 16.99
C THR A 332 -12.18 -15.45 17.86
N MET A 333 -12.68 -14.27 17.49
CA MET A 333 -13.74 -13.59 18.22
C MET A 333 -15.06 -14.34 18.18
N LEU A 334 -15.45 -14.88 17.02
CA LEU A 334 -16.64 -15.70 16.87
C LEU A 334 -16.57 -16.95 17.75
N SER A 335 -15.42 -17.63 17.75
CA SER A 335 -15.15 -18.80 18.59
C SER A 335 -15.31 -18.47 20.07
N LEU A 336 -14.76 -17.34 20.50
CA LEU A 336 -14.80 -16.88 21.88
C LEU A 336 -16.20 -16.46 22.32
N ILE A 337 -16.99 -15.81 21.46
CA ILE A 337 -18.41 -15.48 21.71
C ILE A 337 -19.24 -16.73 21.97
N VAL A 338 -19.08 -17.76 21.13
CA VAL A 338 -19.84 -19.02 21.27
C VAL A 338 -19.53 -19.67 22.62
N VAL A 339 -18.25 -19.76 22.97
CA VAL A 339 -17.81 -20.33 24.26
C VAL A 339 -18.36 -19.54 25.44
N ILE A 340 -18.21 -18.22 25.46
CA ILE A 340 -18.63 -17.37 26.59
C ILE A 340 -20.15 -17.36 26.72
N THR A 341 -20.90 -17.27 25.62
CA THR A 341 -22.37 -17.24 25.67
C THR A 341 -22.94 -18.56 26.20
N ILE A 342 -22.40 -19.70 25.76
CA ILE A 342 -22.79 -21.02 26.27
C ILE A 342 -22.39 -21.16 27.74
N GLY A 343 -21.17 -20.73 28.11
CA GLY A 343 -20.68 -20.73 29.48
C GLY A 343 -21.55 -19.90 30.42
N TYR A 344 -21.93 -18.69 29.99
CA TYR A 344 -22.79 -17.78 30.71
C TYR A 344 -24.21 -18.33 30.93
N ASN A 345 -24.83 -18.90 29.89
CA ASN A 345 -26.14 -19.54 30.03
C ASN A 345 -26.10 -20.73 30.99
N ARG A 346 -25.03 -21.54 30.94
CA ARG A 346 -24.84 -22.66 31.87
C ARG A 346 -24.63 -22.20 33.30
N PHE A 347 -23.81 -21.17 33.49
CA PHE A 347 -23.56 -20.57 34.80
C PHE A 347 -24.87 -20.12 35.47
N ASN A 348 -25.70 -19.36 34.74
CA ASN A 348 -27.00 -18.91 35.26
C ASN A 348 -27.93 -20.08 35.58
N SER A 349 -27.97 -21.12 34.73
CA SER A 349 -28.82 -22.30 34.97
C SER A 349 -28.41 -23.09 36.22
N PHE A 350 -27.11 -23.16 36.50
CA PHE A 350 -26.56 -23.87 37.66
C PHE A 350 -26.87 -23.11 38.96
N TYR A 351 -26.64 -21.80 38.99
CA TYR A 351 -26.90 -20.99 40.19
C TYR A 351 -28.39 -20.69 40.44
N ALA A 352 -29.25 -20.83 39.43
CA ALA A 352 -30.71 -20.75 39.62
C ALA A 352 -31.29 -21.92 40.42
N THR A 353 -30.64 -23.09 40.40
CA THR A 353 -31.15 -24.34 41.01
C THR A 353 -30.40 -24.75 42.28
N LYS A 354 -29.35 -24.01 42.65
CA LYS A 354 -28.44 -24.39 43.74
C LYS A 354 -28.86 -23.76 45.06
N ASP A 355 -28.99 -24.58 46.09
CA ASP A 355 -29.18 -24.10 47.46
C ASP A 355 -27.95 -23.34 47.96
N LYS A 356 -28.19 -22.19 48.60
CA LYS A 356 -27.16 -21.31 49.15
C LYS A 356 -26.50 -21.92 50.38
N LYS A 357 -25.51 -22.82 50.19
CA LYS A 357 -24.61 -23.22 51.26
C LYS A 357 -23.59 -22.11 51.52
N LYS A 358 -23.64 -21.54 52.73
CA LYS A 358 -22.80 -20.41 53.14
C LYS A 358 -21.43 -20.90 53.61
N ASN A 359 -20.37 -20.52 52.91
CA ASN A 359 -18.99 -20.74 53.33
C ASN A 359 -18.18 -19.46 53.09
N SER A 360 -17.80 -18.78 54.18
CA SER A 360 -17.07 -17.50 54.13
C SER A 360 -15.68 -17.65 53.52
N LEU A 361 -14.98 -18.75 53.79
CA LEU A 361 -13.62 -18.99 53.28
C LEU A 361 -13.65 -19.22 51.77
N LYS A 362 -14.65 -19.97 51.29
CA LYS A 362 -14.91 -20.13 49.85
C LYS A 362 -15.25 -18.80 49.18
N PHE A 363 -16.05 -17.94 49.83
CA PHE A 363 -16.37 -16.60 49.32
C PHE A 363 -15.11 -15.73 49.18
N VAL A 364 -14.25 -15.67 50.20
CA VAL A 364 -13.01 -14.87 50.15
C VAL A 364 -12.12 -15.34 49.00
N PHE A 365 -11.94 -16.65 48.84
CA PHE A 365 -11.17 -17.20 47.72
C PHE A 365 -11.77 -16.80 46.36
N ILE A 366 -13.08 -16.97 46.17
CA ILE A 366 -13.77 -16.61 44.93
C ILE A 366 -13.69 -15.10 44.68
N PHE A 367 -13.86 -14.27 45.71
CA PHE A 367 -13.76 -12.83 45.62
C PHE A 367 -12.38 -12.40 45.11
N LEU A 368 -11.30 -12.92 45.71
CA LEU A 368 -9.94 -12.60 45.29
C LEU A 368 -9.66 -13.04 43.85
N VAL A 369 -9.99 -14.29 43.51
CA VAL A 369 -9.72 -14.85 42.18
C VAL A 369 -10.56 -14.15 41.11
N ALA A 370 -11.87 -13.99 41.32
CA ALA A 370 -12.76 -13.38 40.34
C ALA A 370 -12.47 -11.88 40.17
N SER A 371 -12.16 -11.15 41.24
CA SER A 371 -11.79 -9.73 41.13
C SER A 371 -10.48 -9.55 40.36
N LEU A 372 -9.46 -10.37 40.64
CA LEU A 372 -8.21 -10.38 39.89
C LEU A 372 -8.46 -10.67 38.40
N LEU A 373 -9.28 -11.67 38.09
CA LEU A 373 -9.64 -12.01 36.71
C LEU A 373 -10.38 -10.88 36.00
N ILE A 374 -11.28 -10.15 36.67
CA ILE A 374 -11.96 -8.97 36.09
C ILE A 374 -10.94 -7.90 35.68
N PHE A 375 -9.96 -7.61 36.54
CA PHE A 375 -8.92 -6.63 36.24
C PHE A 375 -7.93 -7.10 35.16
N ILE A 376 -7.61 -8.39 35.12
CA ILE A 376 -6.84 -9.00 34.02
C ILE A 376 -7.62 -8.91 32.69
N LEU A 377 -8.94 -9.09 32.71
CA LEU A 377 -9.78 -8.93 31.50
C LEU A 377 -9.79 -7.49 31.01
N TYR A 378 -9.93 -6.51 31.92
CA TYR A 378 -9.82 -5.10 31.57
C TYR A 378 -8.46 -4.78 30.92
N ARG A 379 -7.36 -5.24 31.54
CA ARG A 379 -6.01 -5.09 30.99
C ARG A 379 -5.86 -5.78 29.63
N SER A 380 -6.42 -6.99 29.47
CA SER A 380 -6.36 -7.76 28.23
C SER A 380 -7.05 -7.06 27.07
N VAL A 381 -8.20 -6.43 27.30
CA VAL A 381 -8.88 -5.61 26.26
C VAL A 381 -8.06 -4.40 25.89
N GLY A 382 -7.55 -3.66 26.88
CA GLY A 382 -6.71 -2.50 26.59
C GLY A 382 -5.45 -2.88 25.80
N ALA A 383 -4.75 -3.95 26.20
CA ALA A 383 -3.58 -4.44 25.47
C ALA A 383 -3.92 -4.90 24.04
N SER A 384 -5.07 -5.56 23.85
CA SER A 384 -5.53 -5.97 22.52
C SER A 384 -5.88 -4.78 21.64
N LEU A 385 -6.58 -3.77 22.17
CA LEU A 385 -6.91 -2.54 21.43
C LEU A 385 -5.67 -1.72 21.11
N ARG A 386 -4.69 -1.68 22.02
CA ARG A 386 -3.40 -1.08 21.74
C ARG A 386 -2.72 -1.77 20.55
N SER A 387 -2.65 -3.10 20.55
CA SER A 387 -2.10 -3.86 19.41
C SER A 387 -2.88 -3.56 18.12
N VAL A 388 -4.21 -3.47 18.18
CA VAL A 388 -5.03 -3.11 17.02
C VAL A 388 -4.76 -1.70 16.50
N VAL A 389 -4.39 -0.73 17.34
CA VAL A 389 -4.09 0.64 16.88
C VAL A 389 -2.64 0.80 16.44
N PHE A 390 -1.69 0.22 17.17
CA PHE A 390 -0.25 0.41 16.95
C PHE A 390 0.35 -0.59 15.95
N ASP A 391 -0.13 -1.83 15.91
CA ASP A 391 0.39 -2.88 15.03
C ASP A 391 -0.38 -2.99 13.70
N SER A 392 -1.37 -2.11 13.50
CA SER A 392 -2.19 -2.02 12.29
C SER A 392 -1.73 -0.87 11.40
N THR A 393 -1.75 -1.10 10.10
CA THR A 393 -1.55 -0.03 9.11
C THR A 393 -2.85 0.77 8.87
N ILE A 394 -4.00 0.25 9.31
CA ILE A 394 -5.30 0.90 9.17
C ILE A 394 -5.38 2.15 10.05
N ARG A 395 -5.79 3.28 9.46
CA ARG A 395 -5.99 4.56 10.14
C ARG A 395 -7.48 4.88 10.27
N TYR A 396 -8.07 4.43 11.37
CA TYR A 396 -9.52 4.47 11.63
C TYR A 396 -10.17 5.86 11.66
N PHE A 397 -9.39 6.94 11.90
CA PHE A 397 -9.91 8.31 12.01
C PHE A 397 -9.45 9.25 10.89
N LYS A 398 -8.70 8.75 9.89
CA LYS A 398 -8.11 9.59 8.84
C LYS A 398 -9.06 9.83 7.67
N GLU A 399 -9.74 8.78 7.20
CA GLU A 399 -10.63 8.86 6.05
C GLU A 399 -12.09 8.76 6.49
N PHE A 400 -12.83 9.86 6.36
CA PHE A 400 -14.28 9.85 6.54
C PHE A 400 -14.96 9.27 5.29
N SER A 401 -14.88 7.95 5.11
CA SER A 401 -15.66 7.25 4.09
C SER A 401 -17.00 6.81 4.70
N LEU A 402 -18.13 7.17 4.08
CA LEU A 402 -19.46 6.69 4.47
C LEU A 402 -19.57 5.16 4.43
N ILE A 403 -18.84 4.51 3.51
CA ILE A 403 -18.70 3.06 3.40
C ILE A 403 -17.21 2.75 3.62
N PRO A 404 -16.83 2.23 4.80
CA PRO A 404 -15.44 1.85 5.07
C PRO A 404 -15.00 0.67 4.19
N SER A 405 -13.69 0.52 4.02
CA SER A 405 -13.14 -0.68 3.37
C SER A 405 -13.54 -1.95 4.16
N PRO A 406 -13.64 -3.11 3.49
CA PRO A 406 -14.01 -4.36 4.17
C PRO A 406 -13.11 -4.69 5.37
N ALA A 407 -11.82 -4.36 5.28
CA ALA A 407 -10.86 -4.58 6.37
C ALA A 407 -11.14 -3.69 7.59
N ILE A 408 -11.40 -2.39 7.38
CA ILE A 408 -11.79 -1.45 8.46
C ILE A 408 -13.06 -1.95 9.14
N PHE A 409 -14.10 -2.24 8.36
CA PHE A 409 -15.39 -2.70 8.88
C PHE A 409 -15.25 -3.97 9.74
N LEU A 410 -14.48 -4.95 9.26
CA LEU A 410 -14.29 -6.20 9.97
C LEU A 410 -13.48 -6.00 11.26
N MET A 411 -12.48 -5.12 11.24
CA MET A 411 -11.71 -4.78 12.44
C MET A 411 -12.55 -4.04 13.48
N ASP A 412 -13.36 -3.06 13.10
CA ASP A 412 -14.28 -2.37 14.02
C ASP A 412 -15.28 -3.34 14.66
N LEU A 413 -15.79 -4.29 13.87
CA LEU A 413 -16.63 -5.37 14.38
C LEU A 413 -15.86 -6.25 15.38
N ASN A 414 -14.64 -6.67 15.06
CA ASN A 414 -13.80 -7.48 15.96
C ASN A 414 -13.56 -6.79 17.31
N ILE A 415 -13.22 -5.51 17.26
CA ILE A 415 -13.01 -4.64 18.41
C ILE A 415 -14.26 -4.57 19.29
N LEU A 416 -15.45 -4.39 18.69
CA LEU A 416 -16.71 -4.38 19.42
C LEU A 416 -17.05 -5.75 20.04
N LEU A 417 -16.82 -6.83 19.29
CA LEU A 417 -17.02 -8.21 19.76
C LEU A 417 -16.09 -8.53 20.93
N LEU A 418 -14.86 -8.01 20.93
CA LEU A 418 -13.89 -8.18 22.01
C LEU A 418 -14.37 -7.52 23.30
N GLY A 419 -14.82 -6.27 23.20
CA GLY A 419 -15.44 -5.60 24.34
C GLY A 419 -16.67 -6.36 24.86
N PHE A 420 -17.49 -6.91 23.96
CA PHE A 420 -18.72 -7.62 24.33
C PHE A 420 -18.40 -8.87 25.13
N CYS A 421 -17.44 -9.65 24.66
CA CYS A 421 -16.95 -10.84 25.36
C CYS A 421 -16.41 -10.50 26.76
N THR A 422 -15.67 -9.40 26.86
CA THR A 422 -15.05 -8.96 28.11
C THR A 422 -16.07 -8.49 29.13
N ILE A 423 -17.05 -7.68 28.70
CA ILE A 423 -18.15 -7.25 29.56
C ILE A 423 -18.97 -8.46 30.01
N LEU A 424 -19.33 -9.36 29.09
CA LEU A 424 -20.13 -10.55 29.41
C LEU A 424 -19.42 -11.46 30.42
N LEU A 425 -18.12 -11.71 30.23
CA LEU A 425 -17.32 -12.53 31.14
C LEU A 425 -17.10 -11.83 32.50
N SER A 426 -16.90 -10.52 32.50
CA SER A 426 -16.78 -9.73 33.74
C SER A 426 -18.07 -9.75 34.55
N ILE A 427 -19.23 -9.67 33.88
CA ILE A 427 -20.55 -9.79 34.53
C ILE A 427 -20.73 -11.20 35.11
N LEU A 428 -20.31 -12.24 34.39
CA LEU A 428 -20.33 -13.61 34.88
C LEU A 428 -19.53 -13.74 36.19
N LEU A 429 -18.30 -13.23 36.20
CA LEU A 429 -17.42 -13.24 37.36
C LEU A 429 -18.00 -12.42 38.52
N LEU A 430 -18.56 -11.24 38.26
CA LEU A 430 -19.17 -10.41 39.31
C LEU A 430 -20.44 -11.07 39.88
N LYS A 431 -21.27 -11.70 39.04
CA LYS A 431 -22.39 -12.52 39.50
C LYS A 431 -21.93 -13.68 40.37
N TRP A 432 -20.80 -14.31 40.04
CA TRP A 432 -20.24 -15.38 40.85
C TRP A 432 -19.87 -14.93 42.26
N ILE A 433 -19.25 -13.75 42.38
CA ILE A 433 -18.98 -13.11 43.68
C ILE A 433 -20.30 -12.88 44.43
N LEU A 434 -21.31 -12.33 43.76
CA LEU A 434 -22.59 -11.99 44.39
C LEU A 434 -23.41 -13.21 44.83
N TYR A 435 -23.36 -14.33 44.09
CA TYR A 435 -24.08 -15.55 44.44
C TYR A 435 -23.47 -16.29 45.64
N GLU A 436 -22.15 -16.20 45.83
CA GLU A 436 -21.42 -16.85 46.92
C GLU A 436 -21.34 -15.98 48.19
N LEU A 437 -21.88 -14.77 48.12
CA LEU A 437 -21.84 -13.79 49.21
C LEU A 437 -22.65 -14.29 50.42
N PRO A 438 -22.12 -14.24 51.67
CA PRO A 438 -22.74 -14.88 52.84
C PRO A 438 -23.98 -14.14 53.41
N ILE A 439 -24.69 -13.35 52.60
CA ILE A 439 -25.84 -12.53 53.00
C ILE A 439 -27.15 -13.17 52.47
N LYS A 440 -28.24 -13.09 53.27
CA LYS A 440 -29.54 -13.69 52.89
C LYS A 440 -30.14 -13.07 51.63
N LYS A 441 -30.09 -11.73 51.50
CA LYS A 441 -30.66 -10.97 50.40
C LYS A 441 -29.70 -9.88 49.94
N ILE A 442 -29.44 -9.82 48.64
CA ILE A 442 -28.62 -8.77 48.02
C ILE A 442 -29.49 -7.52 47.95
N ASN A 443 -29.09 -6.46 48.65
CA ASN A 443 -29.70 -5.14 48.59
C ASN A 443 -28.77 -4.15 47.88
N ILE A 444 -29.29 -2.95 47.57
CA ILE A 444 -28.51 -1.91 46.87
C ILE A 444 -27.29 -1.46 47.67
N THR A 445 -27.36 -1.44 49.01
CA THR A 445 -26.23 -1.07 49.86
C THR A 445 -25.07 -2.06 49.78
N THR A 446 -25.35 -3.37 49.70
CA THR A 446 -24.30 -4.39 49.49
C THR A 446 -23.58 -4.17 48.15
N ILE A 447 -24.33 -3.85 47.10
CA ILE A 447 -23.77 -3.59 45.76
C ILE A 447 -22.93 -2.32 45.76
N LEU A 448 -23.38 -1.26 46.44
CA LEU A 448 -22.62 0.00 46.59
C LEU A 448 -21.31 -0.20 47.37
N ILE A 449 -21.34 -0.97 48.47
CA ILE A 449 -20.12 -1.29 49.23
C ILE A 449 -19.12 -2.04 48.35
N LEU A 450 -19.56 -3.08 47.64
CA LEU A 450 -18.70 -3.82 46.72
C LEU A 450 -18.16 -2.92 45.59
N TYR A 451 -18.97 -2.00 45.08
CA TYR A 451 -18.54 -1.04 44.06
C TYR A 451 -17.37 -0.18 44.56
N PHE A 452 -17.46 0.39 45.76
CA PHE A 452 -16.36 1.17 46.34
C PHE A 452 -15.11 0.32 46.57
N VAL A 453 -15.27 -0.93 47.04
CA VAL A 453 -14.15 -1.87 47.19
C VAL A 453 -13.48 -2.14 45.84
N PHE A 454 -14.24 -2.36 44.77
CA PHE A 454 -13.70 -2.55 43.42
C PHE A 454 -12.99 -1.30 42.90
N GLN A 455 -13.47 -0.09 43.21
CA GLN A 455 -12.78 1.14 42.81
C GLN A 455 -11.41 1.27 43.50
N ILE A 456 -11.33 0.95 44.80
CA ILE A 456 -10.06 0.95 45.55
C ILE A 456 -9.12 -0.13 45.00
N LEU A 457 -9.60 -1.36 44.81
CA LEU A 457 -8.80 -2.44 44.23
C LEU A 457 -8.31 -2.09 42.82
N GLY A 458 -9.12 -1.43 42.01
CA GLY A 458 -8.73 -0.97 40.68
C GLY A 458 -7.65 0.10 40.71
N TRP A 459 -7.70 1.03 41.67
CA TRP A 459 -6.64 2.01 41.88
C TRP A 459 -5.32 1.37 42.32
N ILE A 460 -5.39 0.40 43.24
CA ILE A 460 -4.22 -0.39 43.65
C ILE A 460 -3.66 -1.14 42.44
N PHE A 461 -4.52 -1.79 41.65
CA PHE A 461 -4.12 -2.56 40.47
C PHE A 461 -3.40 -1.69 39.43
N ASP A 462 -3.91 -0.51 39.10
CA ASP A 462 -3.27 0.41 38.15
C ASP A 462 -1.90 0.89 38.65
N SER A 463 -1.76 1.12 39.96
CA SER A 463 -0.50 1.59 40.57
C SER A 463 0.63 0.56 40.49
N PHE A 464 0.30 -0.74 40.40
CA PHE A 464 1.27 -1.81 40.22
C PHE A 464 1.68 -2.03 38.75
N GLN A 465 1.03 -1.36 37.79
CA GLN A 465 1.31 -1.55 36.38
C GLN A 465 2.34 -0.54 35.87
N VAL A 466 3.38 -1.05 35.19
CA VAL A 466 4.36 -0.19 34.48
C VAL A 466 3.68 0.65 33.41
N GLN A 467 2.67 0.07 32.74
CA GLN A 467 1.88 0.73 31.70
C GLN A 467 0.39 0.44 31.95
N PRO A 468 -0.34 1.35 32.63
CA PRO A 468 -1.78 1.24 32.80
C PRO A 468 -2.48 1.31 31.44
N GLN A 469 -3.49 0.45 31.25
CA GLN A 469 -4.21 0.32 29.98
C GLN A 469 -5.45 1.23 29.97
N GLY A 470 -5.22 2.52 29.70
CA GLY A 470 -6.23 3.58 29.73
C GLY A 470 -6.02 4.57 30.90
N ASN A 471 -6.86 5.60 30.97
CA ASN A 471 -6.82 6.58 32.05
C ASN A 471 -7.73 6.17 33.24
N LEU A 472 -7.57 6.87 34.38
CA LEU A 472 -8.37 6.64 35.59
C LEU A 472 -9.89 6.74 35.33
N LEU A 473 -10.31 7.63 34.43
CA LEU A 473 -11.73 7.82 34.09
C LEU A 473 -12.31 6.60 33.36
N ILE A 474 -11.56 6.00 32.43
CA ILE A 474 -11.97 4.80 31.68
C ILE A 474 -12.15 3.63 32.66
N ARG A 475 -11.24 3.45 33.63
CA ARG A 475 -11.40 2.41 34.66
C ARG A 475 -12.64 2.63 35.51
N ILE A 476 -12.85 3.85 35.99
CA ILE A 476 -14.03 4.19 36.80
C ILE A 476 -15.30 3.89 36.01
N LEU A 477 -15.34 4.29 34.74
CA LEU A 477 -16.47 4.05 33.84
C LEU A 477 -16.71 2.55 33.61
N PHE A 478 -15.67 1.75 33.39
CA PHE A 478 -15.76 0.30 33.25
C PHE A 478 -16.41 -0.36 34.48
N ILE A 479 -15.89 -0.07 35.68
CA ILE A 479 -16.43 -0.62 36.93
C ILE A 479 -17.88 -0.16 37.15
N THR A 480 -18.18 1.12 36.86
CA THR A 480 -19.54 1.67 37.01
C THR A 480 -20.54 0.96 36.10
N LEU A 481 -20.21 0.80 34.81
CA LEU A 481 -21.07 0.08 33.86
C LEU A 481 -21.26 -1.39 34.26
N LEU A 482 -20.18 -2.04 34.71
CA LEU A 482 -20.21 -3.43 35.15
C LEU A 482 -21.20 -3.64 36.33
N PHE A 483 -21.12 -2.78 37.34
CA PHE A 483 -22.00 -2.84 38.51
C PHE A 483 -23.45 -2.47 38.17
N LEU A 484 -23.66 -1.43 37.33
CA LEU A 484 -24.98 -1.02 36.87
C LEU A 484 -25.72 -2.16 36.16
N ILE A 485 -25.04 -2.79 35.20
CA ILE A 485 -25.62 -3.89 34.42
C ILE A 485 -25.86 -5.13 35.28
N THR A 486 -24.93 -5.43 36.18
CA THR A 486 -25.09 -6.57 37.08
C THR A 486 -26.29 -6.38 38.00
N TYR A 487 -26.49 -5.17 38.52
CA TYR A 487 -27.68 -4.81 39.30
C TYR A 487 -28.98 -5.01 38.50
N LEU A 488 -29.02 -4.61 37.24
CA LEU A 488 -30.20 -4.77 36.38
C LEU A 488 -30.55 -6.24 36.09
N THR A 489 -29.56 -7.14 36.13
CA THR A 489 -29.70 -8.52 35.66
C THR A 489 -29.69 -9.58 36.76
N ILE A 490 -29.35 -9.25 38.01
CA ILE A 490 -29.14 -10.26 39.07
C ILE A 490 -30.42 -10.95 39.58
N ASN A 491 -31.54 -10.22 39.64
CA ASN A 491 -32.79 -10.70 40.23
C ASN A 491 -33.92 -10.91 39.21
N LYS A 492 -33.63 -10.81 37.91
CA LYS A 492 -34.63 -10.95 36.84
C LYS A 492 -34.34 -12.18 35.99
N SER A 493 -35.39 -12.81 35.46
CA SER A 493 -35.22 -13.88 34.47
C SER A 493 -34.46 -13.33 33.26
N HIS A 494 -33.53 -14.13 32.74
CA HIS A 494 -32.68 -13.69 31.65
C HIS A 494 -33.52 -13.42 30.39
N LYS A 495 -33.49 -12.19 29.89
CA LYS A 495 -34.15 -11.79 28.63
C LYS A 495 -33.11 -11.44 27.57
N THR A 496 -33.46 -11.64 26.30
CA THR A 496 -32.60 -11.31 25.15
C THR A 496 -32.16 -9.84 25.13
N ILE A 497 -33.01 -8.94 25.63
CA ILE A 497 -32.71 -7.50 25.76
C ILE A 497 -31.45 -7.20 26.58
N TYR A 498 -31.03 -8.09 27.49
CA TYR A 498 -29.81 -7.88 28.29
C TYR A 498 -28.53 -7.97 27.45
N TYR A 499 -28.53 -8.74 26.35
CA TYR A 499 -27.39 -8.75 25.42
C TYR A 499 -27.22 -7.39 24.73
N ILE A 500 -28.31 -6.65 24.50
CA ILE A 500 -28.25 -5.29 23.96
C ILE A 500 -27.56 -4.36 24.97
N TYR A 501 -27.89 -4.45 26.27
CA TYR A 501 -27.20 -3.67 27.31
C TYR A 501 -25.71 -4.01 27.43
N TYR A 502 -25.36 -5.30 27.30
CA TYR A 502 -23.95 -5.71 27.28
C TYR A 502 -23.22 -5.14 26.06
N GLY A 503 -23.89 -5.12 24.90
CA GLY A 503 -23.40 -4.47 23.68
C GLY A 503 -23.17 -2.98 23.86
N PHE A 504 -24.10 -2.26 24.48
CA PHE A 504 -23.94 -0.83 24.77
C PHE A 504 -22.77 -0.55 25.72
N ALA A 505 -22.63 -1.30 26.82
CA ALA A 505 -21.49 -1.11 27.72
C ALA A 505 -20.15 -1.48 27.07
N SER A 506 -20.14 -2.51 26.21
CA SER A 506 -18.98 -2.83 25.38
C SER A 506 -18.59 -1.66 24.48
N ALA A 507 -19.56 -1.12 23.71
CA ALA A 507 -19.32 -0.02 22.80
C ALA A 507 -18.73 1.19 23.53
N ILE A 508 -19.30 1.59 24.67
CA ILE A 508 -18.80 2.72 25.45
C ILE A 508 -17.37 2.44 25.93
N LEU A 509 -17.08 1.27 26.50
CA LEU A 509 -15.74 0.90 26.96
C LEU A 509 -14.72 0.97 25.82
N VAL A 510 -15.03 0.28 24.72
CA VAL A 510 -14.15 0.09 23.58
C VAL A 510 -13.88 1.41 22.88
N VAL A 511 -14.90 2.22 22.60
CA VAL A 511 -14.73 3.53 21.94
C VAL A 511 -13.83 4.44 22.76
N ASN A 512 -14.00 4.50 24.09
CA ASN A 512 -13.15 5.33 24.93
C ASN A 512 -11.68 4.86 24.94
N LEU A 513 -11.44 3.55 25.03
CA LEU A 513 -10.08 2.99 24.91
C LEU A 513 -9.50 3.24 23.51
N PHE A 514 -10.32 3.12 22.47
CA PHE A 514 -9.89 3.29 21.10
C PHE A 514 -9.48 4.73 20.79
N VAL A 515 -10.28 5.71 21.24
CA VAL A 515 -9.92 7.14 21.15
C VAL A 515 -8.63 7.41 21.92
N TYR A 516 -8.49 6.87 23.13
CA TYR A 516 -7.27 7.03 23.94
C TYR A 516 -6.01 6.53 23.21
N TYR A 517 -6.03 5.32 22.65
CA TYR A 517 -4.86 4.78 21.94
C TYR A 517 -4.58 5.48 20.62
N ASN A 518 -5.60 5.96 19.90
CA ASN A 518 -5.37 6.73 18.68
C ASN A 518 -4.71 8.08 18.97
N SER A 519 -5.07 8.75 20.07
CA SER A 519 -4.35 9.97 20.50
C SER A 519 -2.90 9.69 20.91
N GLU A 520 -2.62 8.55 21.55
CA GLU A 520 -1.23 8.17 21.85
C GLU A 520 -0.43 7.84 20.57
N LEU A 521 -1.05 7.18 19.60
CA LEU A 521 -0.44 6.91 18.28
C LEU A 521 -0.10 8.22 17.55
N GLU A 522 -1.03 9.18 17.55
CA GLU A 522 -0.81 10.51 16.97
C GLU A 522 0.38 11.21 17.64
N ARG A 523 0.48 11.14 18.97
CA ARG A 523 1.60 11.71 19.73
C ARG A 523 2.95 11.08 19.35
N GLU A 524 3.04 9.75 19.31
CA GLU A 524 4.27 9.06 18.91
C GLU A 524 4.63 9.28 17.43
N SER A 525 3.63 9.38 16.55
CA SER A 525 3.82 9.72 15.14
C SER A 525 4.42 11.12 14.99
N LEU A 526 3.83 12.12 15.65
CA LEU A 526 4.34 13.50 15.65
C LEU A 526 5.76 13.59 16.21
N ARG A 527 6.05 12.84 17.28
CA ARG A 527 7.40 12.73 17.84
C ARG A 527 8.40 12.18 16.84
N THR A 528 8.03 11.10 16.14
CA THR A 528 8.87 10.48 15.11
C THR A 528 9.09 11.44 13.95
N VAL A 529 8.04 12.10 13.45
CA VAL A 529 8.15 13.10 12.37
C VAL A 529 9.04 14.28 12.80
N ALA A 530 8.91 14.78 14.03
CA ALA A 530 9.77 15.83 14.55
C ALA A 530 11.23 15.38 14.64
N TYR A 531 11.48 14.13 15.04
CA TYR A 531 12.82 13.56 15.08
C TYR A 531 13.41 13.38 13.67
N ASP A 532 12.65 12.85 12.72
CA ASP A 532 13.09 12.67 11.33
C ASP A 532 13.39 14.01 10.64
N LEU A 533 12.56 15.04 10.90
CA LEU A 533 12.79 16.39 10.40
C LEU A 533 14.09 17.00 10.92
N THR A 534 14.42 16.75 12.17
CA THR A 534 15.62 17.32 12.82
C THR A 534 16.90 16.54 12.52
N ARG A 535 16.80 15.33 11.92
CA ARG A 535 17.92 14.41 11.72
C ARG A 535 18.41 14.29 10.26
N ARG A 536 18.06 15.18 9.32
CA ARG A 536 18.59 15.06 7.94
C ARG A 536 20.12 15.04 7.95
N ASN A 537 20.68 13.87 7.67
CA ASN A 537 22.10 13.57 7.76
C ASN A 537 22.72 13.77 6.38
N GLN A 538 23.75 14.61 6.30
CA GLN A 538 24.53 14.86 5.09
C GLN A 538 25.00 13.55 4.40
N ASN A 539 25.27 12.49 5.16
CA ASN A 539 25.68 11.18 4.63
C ASN A 539 24.61 10.52 3.75
N ILE A 540 23.31 10.84 3.94
CA ILE A 540 22.22 10.31 3.11
C ILE A 540 22.29 10.90 1.69
N TYR A 541 22.58 12.18 1.56
CA TYR A 541 22.70 12.86 0.27
C TYR A 541 23.87 12.28 -0.54
N GLU A 542 25.00 12.00 0.11
CA GLU A 542 26.12 11.32 -0.52
C GLU A 542 25.74 9.93 -1.00
N PHE A 543 25.09 9.13 -0.16
CA PHE A 543 24.64 7.79 -0.53
C PHE A 543 23.69 7.82 -1.74
N ILE A 544 22.72 8.74 -1.74
CA ILE A 544 21.75 8.90 -2.82
C ILE A 544 22.43 9.26 -4.15
N LEU A 545 23.37 10.22 -4.13
CA LEU A 545 24.14 10.59 -5.31
C LEU A 545 25.01 9.42 -5.80
N TYR A 546 25.68 8.72 -4.89
CA TYR A 546 26.51 7.56 -5.23
C TYR A 546 25.72 6.48 -5.95
N GLN A 547 24.57 6.09 -5.40
CA GLN A 547 23.70 5.06 -6.00
C GLN A 547 23.17 5.50 -7.35
N THR A 548 22.73 6.76 -7.48
CA THR A 548 22.21 7.31 -8.74
C THR A 548 23.26 7.21 -9.86
N LEU A 549 24.51 7.56 -9.57
CA LEU A 549 25.61 7.47 -10.53
C LEU A 549 25.97 6.03 -10.87
N LEU A 550 26.00 5.14 -9.86
CA LEU A 550 26.33 3.73 -10.05
C LEU A 550 25.30 2.99 -10.91
N GLU A 551 24.01 3.20 -10.65
CA GLU A 551 22.92 2.59 -11.44
C GLU A 551 22.93 3.08 -12.89
N SER A 552 23.20 4.37 -13.09
CA SER A 552 23.26 4.98 -14.42
C SER A 552 24.43 4.45 -15.25
N LYS A 553 25.56 4.10 -14.61
CA LYS A 553 26.76 3.61 -15.31
C LYS A 553 26.50 2.35 -16.16
N ASN A 554 25.56 1.51 -15.76
CA ASN A 554 25.28 0.21 -16.41
C ASN A 554 24.20 0.27 -17.50
N ASN A 555 23.72 1.45 -17.87
CA ASN A 555 22.65 1.58 -18.85
C ASN A 555 23.24 1.63 -20.27
N GLU A 556 23.26 0.46 -20.93
CA GLU A 556 23.83 0.26 -22.28
C GLU A 556 23.21 1.15 -23.36
N TYR A 557 21.97 1.62 -23.17
CA TYR A 557 21.23 2.32 -24.22
C TYR A 557 21.90 3.64 -24.64
N PHE A 558 22.40 4.48 -23.72
CA PHE A 558 23.00 5.79 -24.08
C PHE A 558 24.53 5.78 -24.23
N LEU A 559 25.19 4.67 -23.87
CA LEU A 559 26.63 4.49 -24.05
C LEU A 559 26.99 4.32 -25.54
N ASN A 560 26.02 3.89 -26.36
CA ASN A 560 26.25 3.48 -27.74
C ASN A 560 25.97 4.58 -28.80
N TYR A 561 25.29 5.67 -28.45
CA TYR A 561 24.98 6.76 -29.40
C TYR A 561 26.06 7.86 -29.40
N GLY A 562 26.32 8.46 -30.57
CA GLY A 562 27.24 9.58 -30.78
C GLY A 562 26.74 10.93 -30.27
N GLU A 563 27.55 11.97 -30.44
CA GLU A 563 27.12 13.37 -30.18
C GLU A 563 26.10 13.79 -31.26
N GLY A 564 24.99 14.42 -30.85
CA GLY A 564 23.94 14.88 -31.76
C GLY A 564 22.91 13.82 -32.19
N GLU A 565 23.18 12.53 -32.00
CA GLU A 565 22.25 11.45 -32.40
C GLU A 565 21.01 11.32 -31.50
N ILE A 566 21.07 11.87 -30.29
CA ILE A 566 19.99 11.79 -29.29
C ILE A 566 19.88 13.07 -28.47
N ASN A 567 18.67 13.34 -27.95
CA ASN A 567 18.44 14.41 -26.99
C ASN A 567 18.96 14.03 -25.59
N TYR A 568 20.18 14.45 -25.29
CA TYR A 568 20.81 14.20 -23.98
C TYR A 568 20.09 14.83 -22.79
N SER A 569 19.25 15.86 -23.01
CA SER A 569 18.43 16.45 -21.94
C SER A 569 17.27 15.53 -21.55
N ALA A 570 16.64 14.85 -22.52
CA ALA A 570 15.65 13.82 -22.25
C ALA A 570 16.27 12.64 -21.49
N VAL A 571 17.49 12.24 -21.83
CA VAL A 571 18.25 11.21 -21.11
C VAL A 571 18.55 11.64 -19.67
N ALA A 572 18.98 12.89 -19.46
CA ALA A 572 19.24 13.43 -18.12
C ALA A 572 17.96 13.42 -17.26
N PHE A 573 16.81 13.76 -17.85
CA PHE A 573 15.52 13.67 -17.17
C PHE A 573 15.13 12.24 -16.83
N GLU A 574 15.30 11.28 -17.74
CA GLU A 574 15.03 9.86 -17.48
C GLU A 574 15.86 9.33 -16.31
N ILE A 575 17.16 9.64 -16.28
CA ILE A 575 18.06 9.26 -15.17
C ILE A 575 17.56 9.87 -13.87
N TRP A 576 17.28 11.17 -13.86
CA TRP A 576 16.77 11.87 -12.68
C TRP A 576 15.47 11.24 -12.17
N ASN A 577 14.49 11.04 -13.04
CA ASN A 577 13.17 10.51 -12.71
C ASN A 577 13.24 9.06 -12.18
N LYS A 578 14.17 8.24 -12.67
CA LYS A 578 14.34 6.85 -12.19
C LYS A 578 15.14 6.76 -10.88
N SER A 579 15.88 7.81 -10.52
CA SER A 579 16.79 7.84 -9.37
C SER A 579 16.12 7.99 -8.01
N LEU A 580 16.91 7.77 -6.95
CA LEU A 580 16.52 8.08 -5.57
C LEU A 580 16.33 9.59 -5.32
N LEU A 581 16.94 10.46 -6.13
CA LEU A 581 16.79 11.91 -6.00
C LEU A 581 15.33 12.34 -6.20
N PHE A 582 14.67 11.80 -7.21
CA PHE A 582 13.25 12.03 -7.47
C PHE A 582 12.37 11.42 -6.37
N ARG A 583 12.63 10.16 -5.98
CA ARG A 583 11.82 9.46 -4.96
C ARG A 583 11.80 10.15 -3.60
N GLU A 584 12.92 10.75 -3.20
CA GLU A 584 13.05 11.45 -1.93
C GLU A 584 12.62 12.94 -1.98
N ASN A 585 12.18 13.41 -3.16
CA ASN A 585 11.89 14.82 -3.45
C ASN A 585 13.09 15.75 -3.17
N ILE A 586 14.29 15.34 -3.56
CA ILE A 586 15.52 16.12 -3.36
C ILE A 586 15.71 17.10 -4.54
N PRO A 587 15.83 18.43 -4.28
CA PRO A 587 16.18 19.37 -5.32
C PRO A 587 17.57 19.04 -5.89
N SER A 588 17.61 18.70 -7.16
CA SER A 588 18.78 18.07 -7.79
C SER A 588 18.85 18.31 -9.28
N SER A 589 20.01 18.06 -9.87
CA SER A 589 20.22 18.12 -11.32
C SER A 589 21.06 16.95 -11.81
N ILE A 590 20.83 16.55 -13.06
CA ILE A 590 21.66 15.58 -13.79
C ILE A 590 22.18 16.28 -15.05
N SER A 591 23.48 16.18 -15.29
CA SER A 591 24.15 16.76 -16.46
C SER A 591 25.09 15.74 -17.10
N ILE A 592 25.10 15.71 -18.43
CA ILE A 592 25.93 14.80 -19.23
C ILE A 592 26.92 15.63 -20.04
N TYR A 593 28.19 15.26 -19.97
CA TYR A 593 29.29 15.92 -20.68
C TYR A 593 30.01 14.95 -21.61
N ASN A 594 30.60 15.47 -22.68
CA ASN A 594 31.50 14.70 -23.54
C ASN A 594 32.91 14.59 -22.95
N SER A 595 33.79 13.85 -23.64
CA SER A 595 35.20 13.71 -23.25
C SER A 595 35.97 15.03 -23.29
N ALA A 596 35.51 16.01 -24.09
CA ALA A 596 36.04 17.37 -24.14
C ALA A 596 35.52 18.27 -23.00
N LYS A 597 34.65 17.74 -22.11
CA LYS A 597 34.01 18.44 -20.97
C LYS A 597 32.98 19.50 -21.38
N GLU A 598 32.46 19.40 -22.59
CA GLU A 598 31.36 20.20 -23.09
C GLU A 598 30.04 19.55 -22.69
N LEU A 599 29.04 20.37 -22.35
CA LEU A 599 27.73 19.91 -21.90
C LEU A 599 26.93 19.41 -23.11
N LEU A 600 26.55 18.13 -23.08
CA LEU A 600 25.68 17.51 -24.08
C LEU A 600 24.19 17.72 -23.76
N GLY A 601 23.82 17.66 -22.48
CA GLY A 601 22.43 17.85 -22.04
C GLY A 601 22.30 17.89 -20.52
N ASN A 602 21.21 18.50 -20.03
CA ASN A 602 20.94 18.60 -18.60
C ASN A 602 19.44 18.54 -18.27
N PHE A 603 19.17 18.19 -17.01
CA PHE A 603 17.88 18.39 -16.37
C PHE A 603 18.13 18.92 -14.95
N SER A 604 17.40 19.96 -14.54
CA SER A 604 17.50 20.52 -13.19
C SER A 604 16.11 20.76 -12.62
N SER A 605 15.94 20.38 -11.36
CA SER A 605 14.70 20.56 -10.62
C SER A 605 14.68 21.84 -9.77
N TYR A 606 15.77 22.63 -9.81
CA TYR A 606 15.92 23.90 -9.09
C TYR A 606 16.57 24.97 -9.99
N ASP A 607 16.38 26.25 -9.65
CA ASP A 607 16.91 27.37 -10.43
C ASP A 607 18.46 27.34 -10.42
N ASN A 608 19.02 27.20 -11.62
CA ASN A 608 20.37 26.74 -11.88
C ASN A 608 21.38 27.90 -11.88
N LYS A 609 21.32 28.77 -10.86
CA LYS A 609 22.27 29.90 -10.70
C LYS A 609 23.64 29.46 -10.18
N THR A 610 23.79 28.21 -9.75
CA THR A 610 25.03 27.62 -9.23
C THR A 610 25.85 26.89 -10.31
N LYS A 611 25.93 27.46 -11.52
CA LYS A 611 26.80 26.94 -12.60
C LYS A 611 28.29 27.23 -12.40
N GLU A 612 28.67 27.94 -11.35
CA GLU A 612 30.06 28.30 -11.13
C GLU A 612 30.83 27.07 -10.63
N ASN A 613 31.78 26.60 -11.45
CA ASN A 613 32.81 25.61 -11.14
C ASN A 613 32.47 24.09 -11.14
N ILE A 614 31.52 23.59 -11.93
CA ILE A 614 31.45 22.11 -12.16
C ILE A 614 32.72 21.59 -12.86
N ALA A 615 33.36 22.42 -13.69
CA ALA A 615 34.55 22.07 -14.48
C ALA A 615 35.79 21.67 -13.65
N GLN A 616 35.90 22.08 -12.37
CA GLN A 616 37.00 21.63 -11.50
C GLN A 616 36.84 20.19 -11.03
N TYR A 617 35.61 19.71 -10.84
CA TYR A 617 35.32 18.35 -10.36
C TYR A 617 35.39 17.29 -11.47
N ILE A 618 35.33 17.72 -12.73
CA ILE A 618 35.44 16.86 -13.93
C ILE A 618 36.92 16.55 -14.27
N LYS A 619 37.91 17.11 -13.56
CA LYS A 619 39.34 16.99 -13.93
C LYS A 619 39.94 15.60 -13.70
N ASP A 620 39.47 14.84 -12.70
CA ASP A 620 40.03 13.55 -12.26
C ASP A 620 38.98 12.43 -12.18
N VAL A 621 38.16 12.30 -13.21
CA VAL A 621 37.10 11.29 -13.26
C VAL A 621 37.68 9.94 -13.67
N ASP A 622 37.59 8.96 -12.76
CA ASP A 622 37.83 7.55 -13.06
C ASP A 622 36.48 6.82 -13.23
N GLY A 623 36.52 5.52 -13.51
CA GLY A 623 35.31 4.72 -13.69
C GLY A 623 34.42 4.63 -12.43
N ASN A 624 34.83 5.09 -11.25
CA ASN A 624 34.02 4.99 -10.04
C ASN A 624 33.40 6.36 -9.66
N PRO A 625 32.17 6.36 -9.11
CA PRO A 625 31.55 7.60 -8.65
C PRO A 625 32.35 8.27 -7.52
N LYS A 626 32.63 9.56 -7.67
CA LYS A 626 33.24 10.43 -6.65
C LYS A 626 32.25 11.51 -6.23
N ILE A 627 32.25 11.87 -4.94
CA ILE A 627 31.34 12.89 -4.39
C ILE A 627 32.14 14.01 -3.73
N TYR A 628 31.77 15.23 -4.04
CA TYR A 628 32.36 16.48 -3.56
C TYR A 628 31.29 17.30 -2.85
N ARG A 629 31.74 18.22 -1.97
CA ARG A 629 30.88 19.13 -1.22
C ARG A 629 31.36 20.56 -1.38
N GLU A 630 30.44 21.47 -1.67
CA GLU A 630 30.70 22.90 -1.79
C GLU A 630 29.69 23.68 -0.94
N LYS A 631 30.17 24.58 -0.08
CA LYS A 631 29.29 25.45 0.72
C LYS A 631 29.10 26.78 -0.01
N GLU A 632 27.87 27.25 -0.16
CA GLU A 632 27.62 28.60 -0.66
C GLU A 632 28.15 29.63 0.35
N ILE A 633 28.84 30.67 -0.13
CA ILE A 633 29.48 31.68 0.73
C ILE A 633 28.43 32.56 1.46
N TYR A 634 27.24 32.71 0.87
CA TYR A 634 26.21 33.66 1.32
C TYR A 634 24.92 33.00 1.84
N ASN A 635 24.80 31.67 1.78
CA ASN A 635 23.63 30.92 2.24
C ASN A 635 24.06 29.70 3.06
N SER A 636 23.18 29.19 3.92
CA SER A 636 23.34 27.89 4.59
C SER A 636 23.09 26.70 3.65
N ASN A 637 23.17 26.90 2.33
CA ASN A 637 23.01 25.84 1.35
C ASN A 637 24.37 25.16 1.12
N GLU A 638 24.37 23.84 1.18
CA GLU A 638 25.51 23.01 0.75
C GLU A 638 25.13 22.30 -0.54
N LEU A 639 25.98 22.38 -1.55
CA LEU A 639 25.84 21.67 -2.81
C LEU A 639 26.67 20.40 -2.77
N PHE A 640 26.01 19.26 -2.94
CA PHE A 640 26.67 17.98 -3.14
C PHE A 640 26.80 17.71 -4.64
N ILE A 641 28.00 17.33 -5.09
CA ILE A 641 28.33 17.13 -6.49
C ILE A 641 28.93 15.74 -6.66
N GLY A 642 28.23 14.85 -7.34
CA GLY A 642 28.72 13.53 -7.72
C GLY A 642 29.15 13.49 -9.19
N VAL A 643 30.27 12.83 -9.48
CA VAL A 643 30.80 12.68 -10.85
C VAL A 643 31.24 11.24 -11.10
N THR A 644 30.93 10.69 -12.28
CA THR A 644 31.43 9.36 -12.72
C THR A 644 31.71 9.34 -14.22
N GLY A 645 32.69 8.54 -14.63
CA GLY A 645 32.97 8.25 -16.04
C GLY A 645 32.02 7.17 -16.57
N LEU A 646 31.61 7.33 -17.83
CA LEU A 646 30.79 6.38 -18.58
C LEU A 646 31.68 5.73 -19.65
N GLU A 647 32.02 4.46 -19.48
CA GLU A 647 32.82 3.69 -20.43
C GLU A 647 31.90 2.79 -21.28
N GLY A 648 31.81 3.07 -22.59
CA GLY A 648 31.14 2.22 -23.56
C GLY A 648 32.12 1.34 -24.33
N ASN A 649 31.61 0.29 -24.99
CA ASN A 649 32.40 -0.50 -25.94
C ASN A 649 32.72 0.33 -27.20
N GLY A 650 33.81 1.10 -27.16
CA GLY A 650 34.40 1.75 -28.34
C GLY A 650 34.00 3.21 -28.62
N SER A 651 33.24 3.87 -27.74
CA SER A 651 32.87 5.30 -27.84
C SER A 651 33.72 6.19 -26.89
N PRO A 652 33.94 7.48 -27.20
CA PRO A 652 34.70 8.38 -26.33
C PRO A 652 34.01 8.52 -24.96
N GLY A 653 34.78 8.44 -23.88
CA GLY A 653 34.28 8.42 -22.51
C GLY A 653 33.43 9.66 -22.18
N LYS A 654 32.13 9.45 -21.94
CA LYS A 654 31.21 10.50 -21.48
C LYS A 654 31.31 10.65 -19.97
N ILE A 655 30.89 11.79 -19.42
CA ILE A 655 30.95 12.08 -17.99
C ILE A 655 29.56 12.43 -17.49
N LEU A 656 29.12 11.74 -16.45
CA LEU A 656 27.84 11.98 -15.78
C LEU A 656 28.07 12.75 -14.48
N VAL A 657 27.34 13.85 -14.31
CA VAL A 657 27.37 14.68 -13.11
C VAL A 657 25.97 14.73 -12.50
N ALA A 658 25.86 14.46 -11.21
CA ALA A 658 24.64 14.60 -10.44
C ALA A 658 24.87 15.62 -9.31
N THR A 659 23.97 16.58 -9.14
CA THR A 659 24.03 17.55 -8.03
C THR A 659 22.81 17.46 -7.14
N ALA A 660 22.98 17.70 -5.84
CA ALA A 660 21.88 17.79 -4.88
C ALA A 660 22.07 18.99 -3.96
N LEU A 661 21.01 19.80 -3.81
CA LEU A 661 21.00 20.95 -2.92
C LEU A 661 20.56 20.53 -1.52
N PHE A 662 21.41 20.80 -0.53
CA PHE A 662 21.15 20.58 0.88
C PHE A 662 21.01 21.91 1.60
N ASN A 663 20.04 22.03 2.51
CA ASN A 663 19.88 23.21 3.35
C ASN A 663 19.40 22.75 4.73
N ASP A 664 20.18 23.10 5.77
CA ASP A 664 19.94 22.75 7.16
C ASP A 664 18.57 23.19 7.69
N TYR A 665 17.98 24.23 7.10
CA TYR A 665 16.71 24.82 7.53
C TYR A 665 15.54 24.51 6.59
N ASN A 666 15.75 23.75 5.51
CA ASN A 666 14.71 23.52 4.53
C ASN A 666 13.89 22.27 4.88
N LEU A 667 13.04 22.42 5.92
CA LEU A 667 12.14 21.41 6.46
C LEU A 667 10.92 21.24 5.54
N GLY A 668 11.16 20.68 4.35
CA GLY A 668 10.10 20.18 3.48
C GLY A 668 9.30 21.27 2.78
N GLU A 669 9.94 22.34 2.32
CA GLU A 669 9.37 23.09 1.20
C GLU A 669 9.16 22.14 0.03
N GLU A 670 7.98 22.23 -0.59
CA GLU A 670 7.74 21.74 -1.94
C GLU A 670 8.66 22.55 -2.88
N THR A 671 9.94 22.20 -2.94
CA THR A 671 10.89 22.80 -3.89
C THR A 671 10.58 22.36 -5.31
N LEU A 672 9.88 21.24 -5.45
CA LEU A 672 9.36 20.72 -6.70
C LEU A 672 7.90 21.17 -6.89
N PRO A 673 7.49 21.54 -8.12
CA PRO A 673 6.09 21.71 -8.45
C PRO A 673 5.28 20.47 -8.07
N LYS A 674 4.03 20.63 -7.63
CA LYS A 674 3.15 19.53 -7.17
C LYS A 674 2.97 18.37 -8.15
N PHE A 675 3.20 18.58 -9.44
CA PHE A 675 3.14 17.51 -10.44
C PHE A 675 4.43 16.69 -10.54
N LEU A 676 5.53 17.15 -9.94
CA LEU A 676 6.83 16.47 -9.80
C LEU A 676 7.10 15.99 -8.37
N THR A 677 6.19 16.21 -7.42
CA THR A 677 6.34 15.72 -6.04
C THR A 677 5.80 14.30 -5.94
N VAL A 678 6.66 13.37 -5.55
CA VAL A 678 6.25 12.00 -5.22
C VAL A 678 5.55 12.03 -3.87
N THR A 679 4.33 11.48 -3.79
CA THR A 679 3.70 11.19 -2.50
C THR A 679 4.58 10.17 -1.79
N ARG A 680 5.16 10.55 -0.64
CA ARG A 680 6.01 9.66 0.17
C ARG A 680 5.19 8.50 0.73
N GLU A 681 4.94 7.48 -0.09
CA GLU A 681 4.39 6.21 0.32
C GLU A 681 5.44 5.48 1.15
N GLY A 682 5.21 5.39 2.47
CA GLY A 682 6.15 4.77 3.40
C GLY A 682 6.30 5.52 4.72
N MET A 683 5.98 6.83 4.74
CA MET A 683 5.67 7.51 5.99
C MET A 683 4.19 7.33 6.28
N THR A 684 3.81 6.15 6.75
CA THR A 684 2.52 5.88 7.41
C THR A 684 2.43 6.62 8.74
N SER A 685 2.81 7.90 8.76
CA SER A 685 2.60 8.77 9.90
C SER A 685 1.09 8.92 10.08
N ALA A 686 0.63 8.84 11.32
CA ALA A 686 -0.75 9.15 11.68
C ALA A 686 -1.10 10.62 11.35
N THR A 687 -0.08 11.45 11.12
CA THR A 687 -0.16 12.89 10.88
C THR A 687 0.31 13.27 9.48
N GLU A 688 -0.58 13.82 8.66
CA GLU A 688 -0.21 14.32 7.34
C GLU A 688 0.75 15.52 7.44
N TYR A 689 1.87 15.45 6.73
CA TYR A 689 2.88 16.50 6.71
C TYR A 689 2.30 17.87 6.32
N GLU A 690 1.36 17.88 5.37
CA GLU A 690 0.67 19.10 4.89
C GLU A 690 -0.11 19.83 6.00
N ASN A 691 -0.59 19.08 7.00
CA ASN A 691 -1.33 19.64 8.13
C ASN A 691 -0.41 20.13 9.25
N LEU A 692 0.88 19.77 9.22
CA LEU A 692 1.84 20.20 10.23
C LEU A 692 2.18 21.69 10.07
N LYS A 693 2.30 22.36 11.21
CA LYS A 693 2.74 23.75 11.31
C LYS A 693 4.05 23.74 12.09
N ILE A 694 5.15 23.98 11.39
CA ILE A 694 6.50 23.85 11.93
C ILE A 694 7.09 25.25 12.09
N PHE A 695 7.64 25.53 13.27
CA PHE A 695 8.26 26.81 13.59
C PHE A 695 9.71 26.54 14.01
N VAL A 696 10.66 27.14 13.30
CA VAL A 696 12.09 26.98 13.56
C VAL A 696 12.62 28.22 14.24
N PHE A 697 13.15 28.03 15.44
CA PHE A 697 13.74 29.09 16.23
C PHE A 697 15.26 28.95 16.27
N SER A 698 15.98 30.07 16.14
CA SER A 698 17.41 30.16 16.43
C SER A 698 17.66 31.46 17.18
N HIS A 699 18.52 31.41 18.20
CA HIS A 699 18.80 32.55 19.06
C HIS A 699 17.53 33.24 19.60
N ASN A 700 16.49 32.47 19.93
CA ASN A 700 15.16 32.95 20.36
C ASN A 700 14.36 33.78 19.35
N GLU A 701 14.75 33.76 18.08
CA GLU A 701 13.99 34.39 17.00
C GLU A 701 13.42 33.32 16.07
N LEU A 702 12.21 33.58 15.55
CA LEU A 702 11.59 32.73 14.53
C LEU A 702 12.31 32.97 13.20
N ILE A 703 13.14 32.02 12.77
CA ILE A 703 13.80 32.10 11.45
C ILE A 703 12.81 31.73 10.35
N ASN A 704 12.04 30.65 10.57
CA ASN A 704 11.20 30.10 9.52
C ASN A 704 9.89 29.49 10.06
N SER A 705 8.85 29.52 9.24
CA SER A 705 7.52 28.98 9.55
C SER A 705 6.95 28.24 8.35
N PHE A 706 6.55 26.99 8.54
CA PHE A 706 5.99 26.14 7.50
C PHE A 706 4.50 25.90 7.73
N GLY A 707 3.74 25.79 6.63
CA GLY A 707 2.30 25.49 6.66
C GLY A 707 1.37 26.72 6.72
N GLY A 708 1.82 27.89 6.27
CA GLY A 708 0.95 29.05 6.02
C GLY A 708 0.47 29.82 7.26
N LEU A 709 1.02 29.52 8.44
CA LEU A 709 0.80 30.30 9.67
C LEU A 709 2.10 31.01 10.06
N LYS A 710 2.02 32.31 10.35
CA LYS A 710 3.10 33.05 11.00
C LYS A 710 2.71 33.38 12.44
N LEU A 711 3.59 33.07 13.39
CA LEU A 711 3.41 33.42 14.79
C LEU A 711 3.64 34.91 14.98
N ASN A 712 2.86 35.55 15.85
CA ASN A 712 3.21 36.88 16.33
C ASN A 712 4.36 36.81 17.35
N SER A 713 5.05 37.93 17.59
CA SER A 713 6.21 37.99 18.50
C SER A 713 5.89 37.57 19.93
N ASN A 714 4.68 37.85 20.42
CA ASN A 714 4.24 37.47 21.77
C ASN A 714 4.01 35.95 21.87
N GLU A 715 3.38 35.33 20.86
CA GLU A 715 3.18 33.89 20.77
C GLU A 715 4.50 33.14 20.64
N ALA A 716 5.45 33.67 19.85
CA ALA A 716 6.80 33.15 19.71
C ALA A 716 7.55 33.16 21.06
N GLN A 717 7.51 34.28 21.79
CA GLN A 717 8.14 34.37 23.11
C GLN A 717 7.47 33.43 24.13
N GLU A 718 6.14 33.31 24.11
CA GLU A 718 5.42 32.42 25.04
C GLU A 718 5.72 30.93 24.80
N LEU A 719 6.04 30.54 23.57
CA LEU A 719 6.52 29.18 23.25
C LEU A 719 7.96 28.94 23.73
N LEU A 720 8.78 29.99 23.81
CA LEU A 720 10.18 29.91 24.22
C LEU A 720 10.40 30.07 25.73
N THR A 721 9.52 30.76 26.46
CA THR A 721 9.65 31.02 27.91
C THR A 721 9.58 29.77 28.79
N ASP A 722 9.13 28.63 28.26
CA ASP A 722 8.97 27.37 29.01
C ASP A 722 10.19 26.42 28.91
N GLN A 723 11.37 26.90 28.49
CA GLN A 723 12.58 26.08 28.47
C GLN A 723 13.18 25.88 29.87
N SER A 724 12.89 24.72 30.48
CA SER A 724 13.71 24.17 31.56
C SER A 724 13.75 22.64 31.54
N ASP A 725 14.98 22.18 31.77
CA ASP A 725 15.55 20.87 32.10
C ASP A 725 15.42 19.67 31.14
N ASN A 726 16.55 19.44 30.44
CA ASN A 726 17.26 18.17 30.22
C ASN A 726 16.56 16.95 29.63
N GLN A 727 15.34 17.04 29.11
CA GLN A 727 14.85 16.12 28.08
C GLN A 727 14.07 16.89 26.99
N SER A 728 14.45 16.63 25.75
CA SER A 728 14.24 17.40 24.52
C SER A 728 12.81 17.43 23.95
N GLU A 729 11.75 17.40 24.77
CA GLU A 729 10.36 17.32 24.30
C GLU A 729 9.34 17.87 25.32
N LYS A 730 8.38 18.70 24.89
CA LYS A 730 7.22 19.15 25.70
C LYS A 730 5.94 19.22 24.86
N TRP A 731 4.83 18.77 25.44
CA TRP A 731 3.49 18.83 24.82
C TRP A 731 2.63 19.90 25.49
N LYS A 732 2.09 20.85 24.70
CA LYS A 732 1.22 21.92 25.21
C LYS A 732 0.03 22.11 24.29
N ARG A 733 -1.18 22.19 24.86
CA ARG A 733 -2.38 22.55 24.12
C ARG A 733 -2.51 24.07 24.10
N LYS A 734 -2.34 24.68 22.93
CA LYS A 734 -2.44 26.14 22.76
C LYS A 734 -3.37 26.47 21.60
N ARG A 735 -4.16 27.52 21.76
CA ARG A 735 -4.88 28.16 20.65
C ARG A 735 -3.97 29.24 20.08
N LEU A 736 -3.69 29.17 18.78
CA LEU A 736 -2.93 30.18 18.05
C LEU A 736 -3.92 31.13 17.37
N ASN A 737 -3.63 32.43 17.39
CA ASN A 737 -4.38 33.46 16.65
C ASN A 737 -3.48 33.99 15.53
N PRO A 738 -3.40 33.29 14.38
CA PRO A 738 -2.43 33.61 13.36
C PRO A 738 -2.76 34.87 12.58
N LEU A 739 -1.71 35.57 12.14
CA LEU A 739 -1.81 36.52 11.03
C LEU A 739 -1.85 35.72 9.73
N PHE A 740 -2.94 35.83 8.97
CA PHE A 740 -2.98 35.31 7.61
C PHE A 740 -2.05 36.17 6.74
N PRO A 741 -1.29 35.57 5.80
CA PRO A 741 -0.47 36.35 4.89
C PRO A 741 -1.37 37.31 4.12
N ASP A 742 -1.02 38.60 4.15
CA ASP A 742 -1.63 39.63 3.31
C ASP A 742 -1.49 39.21 1.85
N PHE A 743 -2.58 38.72 1.25
CA PHE A 743 -2.71 38.73 -0.20
C PHE A 743 -2.73 40.20 -0.61
N GLY A 744 -1.65 40.64 -1.24
CA GLY A 744 -1.46 42.01 -1.68
C GLY A 744 -2.70 42.54 -2.42
N GLY A 745 -3.24 43.64 -1.88
CA GLY A 745 -3.91 44.69 -2.63
C GLY A 745 -5.13 44.31 -3.46
N TYR A 746 -6.29 44.14 -2.83
CA TYR A 746 -7.51 44.86 -3.24
C TYR A 746 -8.35 45.14 -2.00
N GLY A 747 -8.35 46.40 -1.58
CA GLY A 747 -9.16 46.85 -0.47
C GLY A 747 -10.64 46.79 -0.81
N MET A 748 -11.41 46.01 -0.05
CA MET A 748 -12.74 46.43 0.37
C MET A 748 -12.97 46.03 1.84
N ARG A 749 -13.28 47.05 2.63
CA ARG A 749 -13.59 47.01 4.06
C ARG A 749 -14.72 46.02 4.34
N GLN A 750 -14.47 45.06 5.24
CA GLN A 750 -15.54 44.39 5.96
C GLN A 750 -16.06 45.33 7.05
N GLY A 751 -17.27 45.88 6.84
CA GLY A 751 -18.12 46.41 7.89
C GLY A 751 -19.26 45.42 8.14
N CYS A 752 -19.35 44.89 9.35
CA CYS A 752 -20.44 44.04 9.79
C CYS A 752 -21.79 44.80 9.79
N CYS A 753 -22.83 44.22 9.20
CA CYS A 753 -24.20 44.19 9.74
C CYS A 753 -25.08 43.21 8.95
N PRO A 754 -26.03 42.51 9.60
CA PRO A 754 -26.83 41.44 8.99
C PRO A 754 -28.09 42.01 8.33
N PHE A 755 -28.35 41.71 7.05
CA PHE A 755 -29.64 41.99 6.43
C PHE A 755 -30.15 40.81 5.60
N ARG A 756 -31.44 40.53 5.80
CA ARG A 756 -32.29 39.53 5.14
C ARG A 756 -32.09 39.49 3.61
N MET A 757 -31.95 38.29 3.06
CA MET A 757 -32.18 38.05 1.62
C MET A 757 -33.69 37.88 1.33
N PRO A 758 -34.22 38.48 0.25
CA PRO A 758 -35.45 38.04 -0.39
C PRO A 758 -35.18 36.94 -1.45
N PRO A 759 -36.21 36.16 -1.83
CA PRO A 759 -36.06 34.95 -2.63
C PRO A 759 -36.06 35.29 -4.13
N ASN A 760 -34.96 34.99 -4.82
CA ASN A 760 -34.88 34.57 -6.23
C ASN A 760 -33.50 34.94 -6.79
N GLN A 761 -32.53 34.06 -6.60
CA GLN A 761 -31.38 33.94 -7.50
C GLN A 761 -30.78 32.54 -7.30
N ARG A 762 -30.95 31.69 -8.32
CA ARG A 762 -30.28 30.40 -8.42
C ARG A 762 -28.82 30.66 -8.77
N CYS A 763 -27.89 30.25 -7.90
CA CYS A 763 -26.50 30.05 -8.30
C CYS A 763 -26.31 28.59 -8.69
N LEU A 764 -25.84 28.37 -9.92
CA LEU A 764 -25.28 27.12 -10.40
C LEU A 764 -23.96 26.87 -9.66
N ALA A 765 -23.81 25.68 -9.09
CA ALA A 765 -22.59 25.21 -8.44
C ALA A 765 -21.56 24.74 -9.49
N PRO A 766 -20.25 24.78 -9.18
CA PRO A 766 -19.28 23.93 -9.86
C PRO A 766 -19.53 22.44 -9.56
#